data_AF-D8Q169-F1
#
_entry.id   AF-D8Q169-F1
#
_cell.length_a   1.000
_cell.length_b   1.000
_cell.length_c   1.000
_cell.angle_alpha   90.00
_cell.angle_beta   90.00
_cell.angle_gamma   90.00
#
_symmetry.space_group_name_H-M   'P 1'
#
loop_
_entity.id
_entity.type
_entity.pdbx_description
1 polymer ?
#
loop_
_entity_poly.entity_id
_entity_poly.type
_entity_poly.pdbx_seq_one_letter_code
_entity_poly.pdbx_strand_id
1 'polypeptide(L)'
;MEDLKSKNVLIVGAGVAGLSTSLHLARAGVPVTVLDYQPYNVNGYSPSKGCDAASADVNKIFRASYGKEVEYQKLAFEARDIWAQWNKDLASTPRENLPEALTPDMTIFHECGVVRIPHHPTAPVTEFEKEGMQTLSDEQRSKHYILSSEEDRKRANGAGLLDKLAVFKWEGDGVLDMTGGYTVADKACAYAQYLCTKAGVKFVFGEAGKAVNLVKEGGKVVGVKTIDGQVHSADLVILACGGWTPSLLPEVCDRLETTAGSVVQFQLPPKVRDCAMHDFEQPRRPGLTQEKRPDLWDKFSPERSVVWTKGFNNAKAAPRANIYGFPRTEDGIIKIGYRGIKFTNFVDHPLAPGLRISYPKTKYTPEKESRVPVISIEVVKDTIKEILPDLAEHGKIVDTRLCWYCDSLDNNFLVDYVPQYGDSLAVVSGGSGHMFKFLPVLGKHVLDVLTHKDTEYTQMWKWPMPEKETIPWVDKTNGLEQGELGAVVASVEREDTEKSKNGPIRVAAANKAQTHLATSSDDKRLRVWEVESLKLLSERELPKKATSVLFTQDGQTILVSDKFGDVFAYPLHPPVEEQKQEQEKKREKDGLASHENPSNGDLVLGHVSLLTACILTHDERYIITADRDEHIRVSWYPQAYEIESFCLGNEKFVSALHIPASVPDRLISGGGDPVLRVWDWMNGTIVREIPVLDVVEPTIKVKSLKRKWGDDGEGSAPRKKKRKGKGKGKDVADAAEDAAEGTPEQAAEASKAEEEGKTVLVVHKIETLRAGEGQPLHVVFSAVGSTALFACPFDEEASAGVQAFDFGVPVLDFATLPDDRILVSLDFQWGDEASRTGSSVKSLQLVDGKLTEVAEQSPLVTTLNTTCLKPATNDARDALDLYGALASMPKFNIPAQEDEGDATPVPDEPMTKRQMGRMKNKSAVLAKKAAASGGVAGGAETVGGAARTDEGVEGEEEERDSKRARSDEGEPAGESMET
;
A
#
# COMPACT_ATOMS: atom_id res chain seq x y z
N MET A 1 -21.96 -48.64 16.35
CA MET A 1 -23.29 -48.15 15.89
C MET A 1 -24.34 -48.24 17.00
N GLU A 2 -24.58 -49.41 17.60
CA GLU A 2 -25.57 -49.53 18.70
C GLU A 2 -25.26 -48.64 19.90
N ASP A 3 -23.98 -48.54 20.31
CA ASP A 3 -23.52 -47.56 21.31
C ASP A 3 -23.96 -46.12 20.96
N LEU A 4 -23.64 -45.67 19.73
CA LEU A 4 -24.00 -44.33 19.26
C LEU A 4 -25.51 -44.08 19.21
N LYS A 5 -26.34 -45.08 18.88
CA LYS A 5 -27.81 -44.95 18.90
C LYS A 5 -28.38 -44.78 20.31
N SER A 6 -27.68 -45.28 21.32
CA SER A 6 -28.08 -45.12 22.72
C SER A 6 -27.69 -43.76 23.32
N LYS A 7 -26.80 -43.02 22.66
CA LYS A 7 -26.29 -41.71 23.09
C LYS A 7 -27.22 -40.57 22.63
N ASN A 8 -27.41 -39.59 23.50
CA ASN A 8 -27.94 -38.28 23.12
C ASN A 8 -26.78 -37.43 22.58
N VAL A 9 -26.81 -37.12 21.28
CA VAL A 9 -25.75 -36.34 20.63
C VAL A 9 -26.14 -34.86 20.56
N LEU A 10 -25.23 -34.01 21.00
CA LEU A 10 -25.35 -32.55 20.90
C LEU A 10 -24.30 -32.01 19.93
N ILE A 11 -24.75 -31.27 18.93
CA ILE A 11 -23.87 -30.66 17.92
C ILE A 11 -23.89 -29.15 18.09
N VAL A 12 -22.72 -28.53 18.16
CA VAL A 12 -22.59 -27.07 18.23
C VAL A 12 -22.19 -26.53 16.86
N GLY A 13 -23.09 -25.75 16.25
CA GLY A 13 -22.97 -25.21 14.90
C GLY A 13 -23.92 -25.91 13.92
N ALA A 14 -24.80 -25.15 13.29
CA ALA A 14 -25.71 -25.53 12.22
C ALA A 14 -25.18 -25.08 10.84
N GLY A 15 -23.86 -24.99 10.68
CA GLY A 15 -23.22 -24.78 9.39
C GLY A 15 -23.10 -26.08 8.58
N VAL A 16 -22.20 -26.10 7.59
CA VAL A 16 -22.02 -27.27 6.69
C VAL A 16 -21.70 -28.55 7.45
N ALA A 17 -20.68 -28.50 8.32
CA ALA A 17 -20.23 -29.64 9.11
C ALA A 17 -21.35 -30.15 10.02
N GLY A 18 -22.05 -29.23 10.70
CA GLY A 18 -23.14 -29.56 11.61
C GLY A 18 -24.34 -30.18 10.92
N LEU A 19 -24.85 -29.54 9.85
CA LEU A 19 -26.00 -30.03 9.10
C LEU A 19 -25.74 -31.39 8.46
N SER A 20 -24.57 -31.56 7.81
CA SER A 20 -24.23 -32.83 7.18
C SER A 20 -24.15 -33.97 8.20
N THR A 21 -23.45 -33.74 9.31
CA THR A 21 -23.31 -34.68 10.43
C THR A 21 -24.66 -35.03 11.03
N SER A 22 -25.48 -34.01 11.32
CA SER A 22 -26.82 -34.18 11.89
C SER A 22 -27.72 -35.04 11.02
N LEU A 23 -27.76 -34.76 9.70
CA LEU A 23 -28.60 -35.48 8.76
C LEU A 23 -28.27 -36.98 8.72
N HIS A 24 -26.98 -37.32 8.69
CA HIS A 24 -26.54 -38.71 8.59
C HIS A 24 -26.69 -39.47 9.91
N LEU A 25 -26.41 -38.83 11.05
CA LEU A 25 -26.68 -39.39 12.36
C LEU A 25 -28.17 -39.69 12.55
N ALA A 26 -29.03 -38.72 12.24
CA ALA A 26 -30.48 -38.87 12.38
C ALA A 26 -31.04 -39.96 11.45
N ARG A 27 -30.58 -40.02 10.19
CA ARG A 27 -30.92 -41.11 9.26
C ARG A 27 -30.44 -42.49 9.74
N ALA A 28 -29.38 -42.54 10.53
CA ALA A 28 -28.87 -43.75 11.15
C ALA A 28 -29.58 -44.10 12.49
N GLY A 29 -30.59 -43.31 12.89
CA GLY A 29 -31.40 -43.53 14.09
C GLY A 29 -30.80 -42.96 15.37
N VAL A 30 -29.83 -42.04 15.28
CA VAL A 30 -29.20 -41.40 16.45
C VAL A 30 -29.99 -40.15 16.85
N PRO A 31 -30.36 -39.96 18.13
CA PRO A 31 -30.98 -38.73 18.62
C PRO A 31 -29.99 -37.54 18.55
N VAL A 32 -30.35 -36.48 17.84
CA VAL A 32 -29.50 -35.30 17.65
C VAL A 32 -30.22 -34.01 18.04
N THR A 33 -29.53 -33.19 18.84
CA THR A 33 -29.87 -31.79 19.06
C THR A 33 -28.75 -30.90 18.54
N VAL A 34 -29.09 -29.80 17.85
CA VAL A 34 -28.13 -28.85 17.29
C VAL A 34 -28.32 -27.48 17.94
N LEU A 35 -27.24 -26.87 18.41
CA LEU A 35 -27.20 -25.51 18.94
C LEU A 35 -26.52 -24.58 17.93
N ASP A 36 -27.11 -23.43 17.62
CA ASP A 36 -26.41 -22.37 16.87
C ASP A 36 -26.88 -20.98 17.33
N TYR A 37 -25.98 -20.00 17.29
CA TYR A 37 -26.30 -18.61 17.58
C TYR A 37 -27.23 -17.99 16.52
N GLN A 38 -27.04 -18.33 15.25
CA GLN A 38 -27.77 -17.73 14.15
C GLN A 38 -29.22 -18.28 14.08
N PRO A 39 -30.25 -17.40 13.97
CA PRO A 39 -31.65 -17.81 13.89
C PRO A 39 -32.03 -18.30 12.49
N TYR A 40 -31.47 -19.45 12.08
CA TYR A 40 -31.62 -19.96 10.71
C TYR A 40 -33.05 -20.30 10.28
N ASN A 41 -33.92 -20.62 11.23
CA ASN A 41 -35.35 -20.77 11.00
C ASN A 41 -36.06 -19.46 10.59
N VAL A 42 -35.47 -18.30 10.90
CA VAL A 42 -36.03 -16.97 10.59
C VAL A 42 -35.35 -16.36 9.38
N ASN A 43 -34.02 -16.39 9.34
CA ASN A 43 -33.24 -15.71 8.30
C ASN A 43 -32.96 -16.60 7.07
N GLY A 44 -33.22 -17.91 7.15
CA GLY A 44 -33.04 -18.85 6.05
C GLY A 44 -31.62 -18.91 5.49
N TYR A 45 -30.60 -18.72 6.34
CA TYR A 45 -29.17 -18.62 5.98
C TYR A 45 -28.83 -17.44 5.07
N SER A 46 -29.75 -16.49 4.86
CA SER A 46 -29.55 -15.41 3.91
C SER A 46 -28.58 -14.33 4.46
N PRO A 47 -27.50 -13.99 3.74
CA PRO A 47 -26.55 -12.97 4.18
C PRO A 47 -27.14 -11.56 4.32
N SER A 48 -28.19 -11.27 3.57
CA SER A 48 -28.93 -10.00 3.63
C SER A 48 -29.88 -9.93 4.83
N LYS A 49 -30.22 -11.07 5.44
CA LYS A 49 -31.07 -11.16 6.64
C LYS A 49 -30.28 -11.42 7.92
N GLY A 50 -29.05 -10.92 8.03
CA GLY A 50 -28.29 -10.99 9.28
C GLY A 50 -27.32 -12.17 9.42
N CYS A 51 -27.14 -13.02 8.40
CA CYS A 51 -26.21 -14.16 8.49
C CYS A 51 -24.80 -13.83 7.98
N ASP A 52 -23.77 -14.30 8.69
CA ASP A 52 -22.37 -14.10 8.32
C ASP A 52 -21.47 -15.33 8.46
N ALA A 53 -22.03 -16.49 8.82
CA ALA A 53 -21.30 -17.76 8.80
C ALA A 53 -20.73 -18.03 7.39
N ALA A 54 -19.59 -18.74 7.30
CA ALA A 54 -19.03 -19.13 5.99
C ALA A 54 -20.02 -19.93 5.11
N SER A 55 -20.94 -20.66 5.75
CA SER A 55 -22.02 -21.41 5.10
C SER A 55 -23.18 -20.53 4.63
N ALA A 56 -23.39 -19.38 5.27
CA ALA A 56 -24.38 -18.39 4.88
C ALA A 56 -23.79 -17.46 3.82
N ASP A 57 -23.99 -17.82 2.55
CA ASP A 57 -23.47 -17.09 1.41
C ASP A 57 -24.46 -17.19 0.24
N VAL A 58 -24.37 -16.29 -0.74
CA VAL A 58 -25.28 -16.35 -1.92
C VAL A 58 -24.92 -17.50 -2.86
N ASN A 59 -23.64 -17.90 -2.92
CA ASN A 59 -23.18 -19.02 -3.74
C ASN A 59 -21.83 -19.59 -3.27
N LYS A 60 -21.49 -20.83 -3.65
CA LYS A 60 -20.14 -21.41 -3.42
C LYS A 60 -19.70 -22.25 -4.62
N ILE A 61 -18.40 -22.25 -4.91
CA ILE A 61 -17.85 -23.02 -6.03
C ILE A 61 -18.03 -24.50 -5.76
N PHE A 62 -18.56 -25.21 -6.75
CA PHE A 62 -18.48 -26.66 -6.84
C PHE A 62 -17.48 -27.04 -7.93
N ARG A 63 -16.44 -27.77 -7.55
CA ARG A 63 -15.47 -28.38 -8.48
C ARG A 63 -15.03 -29.73 -7.93
N ALA A 64 -14.74 -30.67 -8.82
CA ALA A 64 -14.30 -32.01 -8.46
C ALA A 64 -12.82 -32.29 -8.76
N SER A 65 -12.15 -31.51 -9.61
CA SER A 65 -10.70 -31.65 -9.82
C SER A 65 -9.91 -31.19 -8.60
N TYR A 66 -8.99 -32.01 -8.10
CA TYR A 66 -8.18 -31.78 -6.91
C TYR A 66 -6.66 -32.08 -7.10
N GLY A 67 -6.19 -32.12 -8.34
CA GLY A 67 -4.80 -32.47 -8.61
C GLY A 67 -4.49 -33.90 -8.18
N LYS A 68 -3.45 -34.08 -7.36
CA LYS A 68 -3.06 -35.39 -6.82
C LYS A 68 -3.88 -35.88 -5.63
N GLU A 69 -4.77 -35.05 -5.07
CA GLU A 69 -5.58 -35.39 -3.90
C GLU A 69 -6.84 -36.19 -4.35
N VAL A 70 -6.62 -37.44 -4.75
CA VAL A 70 -7.62 -38.31 -5.40
C VAL A 70 -8.82 -38.59 -4.49
N GLU A 71 -8.61 -38.67 -3.18
CA GLU A 71 -9.64 -38.93 -2.17
C GLU A 71 -10.65 -37.77 -2.14
N TYR A 72 -10.21 -36.52 -2.15
CA TYR A 72 -11.14 -35.38 -2.25
C TYR A 72 -11.84 -35.30 -3.61
N GLN A 73 -11.17 -35.72 -4.69
CA GLN A 73 -11.81 -35.81 -6.00
C GLN A 73 -12.95 -36.84 -6.01
N LYS A 74 -12.72 -38.05 -5.48
CA LYS A 74 -13.76 -39.07 -5.31
C LYS A 74 -14.92 -38.55 -4.46
N LEU A 75 -14.62 -37.95 -3.31
CA LEU A 75 -15.60 -37.37 -2.41
C LEU A 75 -16.43 -36.26 -3.08
N ALA A 76 -15.80 -35.46 -3.95
CA ALA A 76 -16.49 -34.39 -4.67
C ALA A 76 -17.44 -34.96 -5.71
N PHE A 77 -17.05 -35.99 -6.46
CA PHE A 77 -17.96 -36.66 -7.39
C PHE A 77 -19.12 -37.34 -6.67
N GLU A 78 -18.90 -37.99 -5.53
CA GLU A 78 -19.99 -38.53 -4.71
C GLU A 78 -20.96 -37.42 -4.26
N ALA A 79 -20.43 -36.28 -3.78
CA ALA A 79 -21.25 -35.14 -3.40
C ALA A 79 -22.07 -34.59 -4.59
N ARG A 80 -21.48 -34.53 -5.79
CA ARG A 80 -22.10 -34.00 -7.01
C ARG A 80 -23.41 -34.72 -7.33
N ASP A 81 -23.39 -36.05 -7.27
CA ASP A 81 -24.55 -36.85 -7.65
C ASP A 81 -25.70 -36.64 -6.66
N ILE A 82 -25.38 -36.48 -5.37
CA ILE A 82 -26.36 -36.16 -4.34
C ILE A 82 -26.90 -34.73 -4.51
N TRP A 83 -26.06 -33.75 -4.88
CA TRP A 83 -26.53 -32.40 -5.21
C TRP A 83 -27.52 -32.40 -6.37
N ALA A 84 -27.22 -33.13 -7.44
CA ALA A 84 -28.11 -33.28 -8.58
C ALA A 84 -29.43 -33.96 -8.17
N GLN A 85 -29.37 -34.95 -7.28
CA GLN A 85 -30.56 -35.59 -6.73
C GLN A 85 -31.37 -34.62 -5.85
N TRP A 86 -30.73 -33.79 -5.01
CA TRP A 86 -31.41 -32.81 -4.17
C TRP A 86 -32.19 -31.78 -4.99
N ASN A 87 -31.70 -31.35 -6.16
CA ASN A 87 -32.48 -30.51 -7.07
C ASN A 87 -33.78 -31.21 -7.51
N LYS A 88 -33.73 -32.51 -7.86
CA LYS A 88 -34.91 -33.28 -8.27
C LYS A 88 -35.88 -33.48 -7.11
N ASP A 89 -35.35 -33.79 -5.93
CA ASP A 89 -36.14 -33.99 -4.72
C ASP A 89 -36.86 -32.69 -4.32
N LEU A 90 -36.16 -31.55 -4.36
CA LEU A 90 -36.75 -30.23 -4.11
C LEU A 90 -37.86 -29.91 -5.11
N ALA A 91 -37.63 -30.13 -6.40
CA ALA A 91 -38.63 -29.90 -7.45
C ALA A 91 -39.88 -30.77 -7.33
N SER A 92 -39.74 -31.98 -6.76
CA SER A 92 -40.86 -32.88 -6.50
C SER A 92 -41.56 -32.66 -5.16
N THR A 93 -41.01 -31.81 -4.29
CA THR A 93 -41.60 -31.53 -2.96
C THR A 93 -42.67 -30.44 -3.07
N PRO A 94 -43.91 -30.68 -2.62
CA PRO A 94 -44.97 -29.66 -2.64
C PRO A 94 -44.60 -28.41 -1.81
N ARG A 95 -44.98 -27.21 -2.29
CA ARG A 95 -44.62 -25.93 -1.68
C ARG A 95 -45.06 -25.81 -0.21
N GLU A 96 -46.20 -26.38 0.15
CA GLU A 96 -46.76 -26.42 1.51
C GLU A 96 -45.92 -27.24 2.50
N ASN A 97 -45.08 -28.15 1.99
CA ASN A 97 -44.17 -28.95 2.81
C ASN A 97 -42.80 -28.31 2.97
N LEU A 98 -42.51 -27.23 2.24
CA LEU A 98 -41.21 -26.54 2.26
C LEU A 98 -41.23 -25.33 3.20
N PRO A 99 -40.12 -25.03 3.89
CA PRO A 99 -39.96 -23.80 4.64
C PRO A 99 -39.99 -22.57 3.71
N GLU A 100 -40.30 -21.40 4.25
CA GLU A 100 -40.44 -20.15 3.48
C GLU A 100 -39.22 -19.81 2.61
N ALA A 101 -38.02 -20.17 3.07
CA ALA A 101 -36.78 -19.88 2.36
C ALA A 101 -36.63 -20.64 1.03
N LEU A 102 -37.45 -21.67 0.77
CA LEU A 102 -37.34 -22.60 -0.35
C LEU A 102 -38.62 -22.65 -1.19
N THR A 103 -38.46 -22.83 -2.49
CA THR A 103 -39.56 -23.14 -3.41
C THR A 103 -39.18 -24.31 -4.33
N PRO A 104 -40.16 -25.04 -4.89
CA PRO A 104 -39.88 -26.21 -5.73
C PRO A 104 -39.16 -25.86 -7.05
N ASP A 105 -39.33 -24.64 -7.56
CA ASP A 105 -38.73 -24.16 -8.82
C ASP A 105 -37.28 -23.70 -8.67
N MET A 106 -36.76 -23.58 -7.45
CA MET A 106 -35.37 -23.21 -7.21
C MET A 106 -34.40 -24.32 -7.61
N THR A 107 -33.23 -23.91 -8.10
CA THR A 107 -32.09 -24.79 -8.31
C THR A 107 -31.04 -24.48 -7.25
N ILE A 108 -30.66 -25.47 -6.42
CA ILE A 108 -29.67 -25.27 -5.36
C ILE A 108 -28.25 -25.64 -5.81
N PHE A 109 -28.11 -26.41 -6.89
CA PHE A 109 -26.84 -26.73 -7.54
C PHE A 109 -26.94 -26.49 -9.05
N HIS A 110 -26.17 -25.52 -9.55
CA HIS A 110 -26.10 -25.18 -10.97
C HIS A 110 -24.86 -25.80 -11.61
N GLU A 111 -25.07 -26.70 -12.56
CA GLU A 111 -24.02 -27.33 -13.38
C GLU A 111 -23.64 -26.46 -14.58
N CYS A 112 -23.30 -25.20 -14.30
CA CYS A 112 -22.96 -24.24 -15.36
C CYS A 112 -21.54 -24.41 -15.90
N GLY A 113 -20.69 -25.20 -15.24
CA GLY A 113 -19.27 -25.34 -15.52
C GLY A 113 -18.40 -24.35 -14.74
N VAL A 114 -17.09 -24.63 -14.73
CA VAL A 114 -16.04 -23.80 -14.12
C VAL A 114 -14.91 -23.61 -15.14
N VAL A 115 -14.53 -22.37 -15.43
CA VAL A 115 -13.31 -22.07 -16.19
C VAL A 115 -12.17 -21.67 -15.26
N ARG A 116 -11.03 -22.32 -15.41
CA ARG A 116 -9.82 -22.07 -14.62
C ARG A 116 -8.77 -21.43 -15.50
N ILE A 117 -8.57 -20.14 -15.26
CA ILE A 117 -7.74 -19.24 -16.03
C ILE A 117 -6.37 -19.13 -15.32
N PRO A 118 -5.24 -19.32 -16.03
CA PRO A 118 -3.91 -19.05 -15.49
C PRO A 118 -3.74 -17.59 -15.03
N HIS A 119 -2.70 -17.31 -14.25
CA HIS A 119 -2.48 -15.94 -13.75
C HIS A 119 -2.16 -14.94 -14.87
N HIS A 120 -1.45 -15.39 -15.92
CA HIS A 120 -0.99 -14.56 -17.04
C HIS A 120 -1.44 -15.17 -18.39
N PRO A 121 -1.78 -14.37 -19.41
CA PRO A 121 -2.28 -14.86 -20.71
C PRO A 121 -1.37 -15.88 -21.40
N THR A 122 -0.06 -15.71 -21.25
CA THR A 122 0.95 -16.60 -21.85
C THR A 122 1.28 -17.81 -20.98
N ALA A 123 0.74 -17.90 -19.76
CA ALA A 123 1.01 -19.03 -18.88
C ALA A 123 0.21 -20.26 -19.34
N PRO A 124 0.84 -21.45 -19.41
CA PRO A 124 0.13 -22.67 -19.76
C PRO A 124 -0.80 -23.13 -18.63
N VAL A 125 -1.68 -24.09 -18.92
CA VAL A 125 -2.36 -24.86 -17.87
C VAL A 125 -1.35 -25.40 -16.87
N THR A 126 -1.61 -25.19 -15.58
CA THR A 126 -0.73 -25.61 -14.48
C THR A 126 -0.63 -27.14 -14.39
N GLU A 127 0.49 -27.65 -13.88
CA GLU A 127 0.64 -29.10 -13.63
C GLU A 127 -0.43 -29.65 -12.69
N PHE A 128 -0.87 -28.88 -11.69
CA PHE A 128 -1.99 -29.25 -10.80
C PHE A 128 -3.25 -29.65 -11.57
N GLU A 129 -3.61 -28.89 -12.60
CA GLU A 129 -4.78 -29.16 -13.44
C GLU A 129 -4.57 -30.39 -14.33
N LYS A 130 -3.37 -30.54 -14.90
CA LYS A 130 -3.03 -31.69 -15.75
C LYS A 130 -3.07 -32.99 -14.94
N GLU A 131 -2.48 -32.99 -13.74
CA GLU A 131 -2.47 -34.13 -12.82
C GLU A 131 -3.89 -34.49 -12.38
N GLY A 132 -4.73 -33.50 -12.07
CA GLY A 132 -6.13 -33.73 -11.70
C GLY A 132 -6.93 -34.40 -12.82
N MET A 133 -6.62 -34.10 -14.09
CA MET A 133 -7.29 -34.74 -15.22
C MET A 133 -6.85 -36.18 -15.49
N GLN A 134 -5.66 -36.59 -15.04
CA GLN A 134 -5.13 -37.95 -15.25
C GLN A 134 -5.84 -39.00 -14.40
N THR A 135 -6.48 -38.59 -13.30
CA THR A 135 -7.15 -39.47 -12.33
C THR A 135 -8.66 -39.57 -12.56
N LEU A 136 -9.18 -38.90 -13.60
CA LEU A 136 -10.58 -38.92 -13.99
C LEU A 136 -10.92 -40.19 -14.79
N SER A 137 -12.15 -40.68 -14.64
CA SER A 137 -12.69 -41.69 -15.57
C SER A 137 -12.87 -41.10 -16.98
N ASP A 138 -12.99 -41.96 -18.00
CA ASP A 138 -13.20 -41.50 -19.38
C ASP A 138 -14.43 -40.57 -19.51
N GLU A 139 -15.52 -40.89 -18.80
CA GLU A 139 -16.71 -40.05 -18.78
C GLU A 139 -16.44 -38.68 -18.16
N GLN A 140 -15.72 -38.64 -17.04
CA GLN A 140 -15.39 -37.40 -16.34
C GLN A 140 -14.40 -36.54 -17.17
N ARG A 141 -13.37 -37.17 -17.75
CA ARG A 141 -12.38 -36.51 -18.61
C ARG A 141 -13.01 -35.95 -19.88
N SER A 142 -14.03 -36.61 -20.42
CA SER A 142 -14.75 -36.12 -21.61
C SER A 142 -15.42 -34.75 -21.40
N LYS A 143 -15.70 -34.38 -20.15
CA LYS A 143 -16.31 -33.10 -19.73
C LYS A 143 -15.28 -32.01 -19.38
N HIS A 144 -13.99 -32.27 -19.60
CA HIS A 144 -12.89 -31.31 -19.39
C HIS A 144 -12.28 -30.90 -20.73
N TYR A 145 -11.96 -29.61 -20.88
CA TYR A 145 -11.49 -29.03 -22.14
C TYR A 145 -10.32 -28.08 -21.88
N ILE A 146 -9.13 -28.40 -22.42
CA ILE A 146 -7.97 -27.49 -22.41
C ILE A 146 -8.16 -26.47 -23.53
N LEU A 147 -8.23 -25.19 -23.16
CA LEU A 147 -8.56 -24.12 -24.09
C LEU A 147 -7.46 -23.85 -25.13
N SER A 148 -6.21 -24.25 -24.90
CA SER A 148 -5.15 -24.19 -25.92
C SER A 148 -5.14 -25.40 -26.88
N SER A 149 -5.82 -26.50 -26.55
CA SER A 149 -5.84 -27.71 -27.38
C SER A 149 -6.85 -27.58 -28.53
N GLU A 150 -6.38 -27.76 -29.77
CA GLU A 150 -7.24 -27.69 -30.96
C GLU A 150 -8.36 -28.76 -30.94
N GLU A 151 -8.03 -29.96 -30.45
CA GLU A 151 -8.99 -31.06 -30.31
C GLU A 151 -10.08 -30.71 -29.29
N ASP A 152 -9.68 -30.25 -28.09
CA ASP A 152 -10.62 -29.89 -27.04
C ASP A 152 -11.46 -28.66 -27.43
N ARG A 153 -10.89 -27.70 -28.16
CA ARG A 153 -11.65 -26.58 -28.74
C ARG A 153 -12.70 -27.06 -29.73
N LYS A 154 -12.37 -27.99 -30.62
CA LYS A 154 -13.34 -28.57 -31.57
C LYS A 154 -14.47 -29.29 -30.83
N ARG A 155 -14.15 -30.08 -29.79
CA ARG A 155 -15.16 -30.75 -28.94
C ARG A 155 -16.03 -29.74 -28.19
N ALA A 156 -15.44 -28.72 -27.59
CA ALA A 156 -16.16 -27.68 -26.86
C ALA A 156 -17.09 -26.88 -27.80
N ASN A 157 -16.63 -26.55 -29.01
CA ASN A 157 -17.43 -25.88 -30.03
C ASN A 157 -18.59 -26.76 -30.51
N GLY A 158 -18.33 -28.04 -30.80
CA GLY A 158 -19.37 -29.01 -31.19
C GLY A 158 -20.44 -29.23 -30.11
N ALA A 159 -20.09 -29.01 -28.84
CA ALA A 159 -21.02 -29.04 -27.71
C ALA A 159 -21.68 -27.69 -27.38
N GLY A 160 -21.39 -26.62 -28.15
CA GLY A 160 -21.94 -25.28 -27.92
C GLY A 160 -21.43 -24.60 -26.63
N LEU A 161 -20.28 -25.01 -26.10
CA LEU A 161 -19.77 -24.54 -24.82
C LEU A 161 -18.96 -23.25 -24.90
N LEU A 162 -18.41 -22.91 -26.07
CA LEU A 162 -17.58 -21.70 -26.24
C LEU A 162 -18.38 -20.42 -26.03
N ASP A 163 -19.68 -20.42 -26.32
CA ASP A 163 -20.58 -19.29 -26.06
C ASP A 163 -20.62 -18.92 -24.57
N LYS A 164 -20.45 -19.90 -23.67
CA LYS A 164 -20.41 -19.65 -22.22
C LYS A 164 -19.17 -18.88 -21.77
N LEU A 165 -18.15 -18.79 -22.63
CA LEU A 165 -16.91 -18.06 -22.36
C LEU A 165 -16.91 -16.66 -22.99
N ALA A 166 -17.93 -16.31 -23.78
CA ALA A 166 -18.03 -15.02 -24.46
C ALA A 166 -18.14 -13.81 -23.51
N VAL A 167 -18.47 -14.06 -22.23
CA VAL A 167 -18.46 -13.03 -21.18
C VAL A 167 -17.05 -12.56 -20.82
N PHE A 168 -16.04 -13.39 -21.04
CA PHE A 168 -14.66 -13.10 -20.65
C PHE A 168 -13.86 -12.47 -21.79
N LYS A 169 -13.08 -11.44 -21.47
CA LYS A 169 -12.04 -10.90 -22.35
C LYS A 169 -10.70 -11.57 -22.04
N TRP A 170 -10.49 -12.76 -22.59
CA TRP A 170 -9.27 -13.55 -22.34
C TRP A 170 -8.86 -14.37 -23.57
N GLU A 171 -7.59 -14.30 -23.95
CA GLU A 171 -7.02 -15.01 -25.11
C GLU A 171 -5.89 -15.99 -24.74
N GLY A 172 -5.79 -16.36 -23.46
CA GLY A 172 -4.79 -17.31 -22.96
C GLY A 172 -5.31 -18.75 -22.85
N ASP A 173 -4.44 -19.62 -22.33
CA ASP A 173 -4.80 -21.00 -22.01
C ASP A 173 -5.77 -21.07 -20.81
N GLY A 174 -6.27 -22.26 -20.50
CA GLY A 174 -7.14 -22.54 -19.35
C GLY A 174 -7.83 -23.89 -19.45
N VAL A 175 -8.55 -24.26 -18.40
CA VAL A 175 -9.36 -25.50 -18.38
C VAL A 175 -10.83 -25.13 -18.16
N LEU A 176 -11.69 -25.51 -19.11
CA LEU A 176 -13.13 -25.53 -18.90
C LEU A 176 -13.54 -26.91 -18.39
N ASP A 177 -14.17 -26.95 -17.22
CA ASP A 177 -14.65 -28.15 -16.56
C ASP A 177 -16.17 -28.08 -16.41
N MET A 178 -16.85 -28.93 -17.17
CA MET A 178 -18.31 -29.02 -17.19
C MET A 178 -18.86 -30.02 -16.15
N THR A 179 -18.01 -30.59 -15.31
CA THR A 179 -18.47 -31.38 -14.14
C THR A 179 -18.75 -30.49 -12.93
N GLY A 180 -18.31 -29.24 -12.96
CA GLY A 180 -18.46 -28.27 -11.89
C GLY A 180 -19.55 -27.21 -12.11
N GLY A 181 -19.55 -26.22 -11.22
CA GLY A 181 -20.45 -25.07 -11.27
C GLY A 181 -20.50 -24.38 -9.91
N TYR A 182 -21.70 -24.05 -9.43
CA TYR A 182 -21.86 -23.47 -8.08
C TYR A 182 -23.13 -23.97 -7.39
N THR A 183 -23.12 -23.90 -6.07
CA THR A 183 -24.29 -24.10 -5.23
C THR A 183 -24.86 -22.75 -4.80
N VAL A 184 -26.19 -22.63 -4.69
CA VAL A 184 -26.87 -21.50 -4.04
C VAL A 184 -26.82 -21.75 -2.53
N ALA A 185 -25.85 -21.14 -1.86
CA ALA A 185 -25.33 -21.68 -0.61
C ALA A 185 -26.29 -21.55 0.58
N ASP A 186 -26.97 -20.41 0.72
CA ASP A 186 -28.01 -20.21 1.71
C ASP A 186 -29.18 -21.19 1.53
N LYS A 187 -29.68 -21.35 0.30
CA LYS A 187 -30.76 -22.29 -0.05
C LYS A 187 -30.36 -23.74 0.16
N ALA A 188 -29.13 -24.08 -0.18
CA ALA A 188 -28.58 -25.40 0.07
C ALA A 188 -28.52 -25.75 1.58
N CYS A 189 -28.08 -24.81 2.42
CA CYS A 189 -28.11 -24.99 3.87
C CYS A 189 -29.54 -25.07 4.43
N ALA A 190 -30.45 -24.21 3.94
CA ALA A 190 -31.87 -24.28 4.32
C ALA A 190 -32.50 -25.63 3.94
N TYR A 191 -32.15 -26.19 2.77
CA TYR A 191 -32.63 -27.51 2.35
C TYR A 191 -32.04 -28.63 3.21
N ALA A 192 -30.74 -28.59 3.53
CA ALA A 192 -30.14 -29.55 4.44
C ALA A 192 -30.75 -29.48 5.85
N GLN A 193 -31.07 -28.28 6.36
CA GLN A 193 -31.80 -28.10 7.62
C GLN A 193 -33.22 -28.69 7.56
N TYR A 194 -33.93 -28.48 6.46
CA TYR A 194 -35.24 -29.09 6.22
C TYR A 194 -35.15 -30.63 6.26
N LEU A 195 -34.16 -31.22 5.59
CA LEU A 195 -33.91 -32.66 5.62
C LEU A 195 -33.57 -33.16 7.03
N CYS A 196 -32.75 -32.41 7.80
CA CYS A 196 -32.45 -32.72 9.20
C CYS A 196 -33.73 -32.75 10.05
N THR A 197 -34.60 -31.75 9.88
CA THR A 197 -35.86 -31.63 10.62
C THR A 197 -36.79 -32.80 10.29
N LYS A 198 -36.89 -33.18 9.00
CA LYS A 198 -37.64 -34.37 8.56
C LYS A 198 -37.07 -35.67 9.12
N ALA A 199 -35.77 -35.74 9.36
CA ALA A 199 -35.10 -36.87 9.99
C ALA A 199 -35.22 -36.87 11.54
N GLY A 200 -35.85 -35.86 12.15
CA GLY A 200 -36.09 -35.80 13.59
C GLY A 200 -35.04 -35.02 14.40
N VAL A 201 -34.13 -34.29 13.74
CA VAL A 201 -33.15 -33.43 14.41
C VAL A 201 -33.86 -32.26 15.10
N LYS A 202 -33.48 -31.98 16.35
CA LYS A 202 -33.96 -30.81 17.09
C LYS A 202 -32.97 -29.66 16.97
N PHE A 203 -33.46 -28.44 16.74
CA PHE A 203 -32.63 -27.25 16.65
C PHE A 203 -32.95 -26.27 17.78
N VAL A 204 -31.92 -25.67 18.35
CA VAL A 204 -32.00 -24.55 19.29
C VAL A 204 -31.18 -23.40 18.70
N PHE A 205 -31.85 -22.30 18.38
CA PHE A 205 -31.25 -21.15 17.71
C PHE A 205 -31.26 -19.89 18.58
N GLY A 206 -30.51 -18.87 18.16
CA GLY A 206 -30.47 -17.57 18.85
C GLY A 206 -29.57 -17.61 20.08
N GLU A 207 -29.86 -16.76 21.07
CA GLU A 207 -29.12 -16.75 22.33
C GLU A 207 -29.18 -18.10 23.04
N ALA A 208 -30.33 -18.76 23.05
CA ALA A 208 -30.49 -20.11 23.60
C ALA A 208 -29.64 -21.18 22.89
N GLY A 209 -29.19 -20.93 21.65
CA GLY A 209 -28.29 -21.82 20.91
C GLY A 209 -26.82 -21.38 20.92
N LYS A 210 -26.49 -20.24 21.53
CA LYS A 210 -25.12 -19.69 21.54
C LYS A 210 -24.30 -20.35 22.63
N ALA A 211 -23.54 -21.39 22.25
CA ALA A 211 -22.57 -22.02 23.14
C ALA A 211 -21.48 -21.04 23.59
N VAL A 212 -21.17 -21.06 24.89
CA VAL A 212 -20.11 -20.24 25.49
C VAL A 212 -19.10 -21.05 26.29
N ASN A 213 -19.43 -22.27 26.73
CA ASN A 213 -18.48 -23.13 27.44
C ASN A 213 -18.85 -24.62 27.32
N LEU A 214 -17.85 -25.50 27.39
CA LEU A 214 -18.05 -26.94 27.55
C LEU A 214 -18.26 -27.27 29.03
N VAL A 215 -19.20 -28.15 29.34
CA VAL A 215 -19.41 -28.66 30.70
C VAL A 215 -18.61 -29.94 30.87
N LYS A 216 -17.68 -29.94 31.83
CA LYS A 216 -16.72 -31.03 32.03
C LYS A 216 -16.91 -31.67 33.40
N GLU A 217 -16.99 -32.99 33.43
CA GLU A 217 -17.10 -33.79 34.67
C GLU A 217 -16.24 -35.05 34.54
N GLY A 218 -15.38 -35.31 35.53
CA GLY A 218 -14.57 -36.53 35.57
C GLY A 218 -13.66 -36.74 34.34
N GLY A 219 -13.16 -35.66 33.72
CA GLY A 219 -12.35 -35.73 32.50
C GLY A 219 -13.14 -35.96 31.21
N LYS A 220 -14.47 -35.97 31.26
CA LYS A 220 -15.36 -36.06 30.09
C LYS A 220 -16.10 -34.76 29.85
N VAL A 221 -16.57 -34.54 28.63
CA VAL A 221 -17.53 -33.49 28.30
C VAL A 221 -18.94 -34.06 28.42
N VAL A 222 -19.78 -33.45 29.25
CA VAL A 222 -21.15 -33.93 29.55
C VAL A 222 -22.22 -32.98 29.01
N GLY A 223 -21.83 -31.93 28.30
CA GLY A 223 -22.75 -30.95 27.74
C GLY A 223 -22.10 -29.63 27.38
N VAL A 224 -22.96 -28.65 27.08
CA VAL A 224 -22.57 -27.29 26.67
C VAL A 224 -23.41 -26.27 27.44
N LYS A 225 -22.76 -25.21 27.92
CA LYS A 225 -23.43 -24.05 28.51
C LYS A 225 -23.63 -22.97 27.44
N THR A 226 -24.84 -22.41 27.38
CA THR A 226 -25.23 -21.34 26.45
C THR A 226 -25.22 -19.97 27.11
N ILE A 227 -25.24 -18.89 26.31
CA ILE A 227 -25.11 -17.51 26.82
C ILE A 227 -26.26 -17.09 27.74
N ASP A 228 -27.44 -17.68 27.57
CA ASP A 228 -28.61 -17.50 28.44
C ASP A 228 -28.46 -18.21 29.81
N GLY A 229 -27.34 -18.89 30.03
CA GLY A 229 -27.01 -19.58 31.27
C GLY A 229 -27.49 -21.03 31.33
N GLN A 230 -28.25 -21.52 30.35
CA GLN A 230 -28.73 -22.90 30.31
C GLN A 230 -27.60 -23.90 30.04
N VAL A 231 -27.78 -25.13 30.53
CA VAL A 231 -26.88 -26.25 30.28
C VAL A 231 -27.63 -27.31 29.49
N HIS A 232 -27.08 -27.66 28.34
CA HIS A 232 -27.58 -28.73 27.47
C HIS A 232 -26.70 -29.97 27.67
N SER A 233 -27.22 -30.97 28.39
CA SER A 233 -26.51 -32.23 28.65
C SER A 233 -26.52 -33.16 27.43
N ALA A 234 -25.44 -33.92 27.26
CA ALA A 234 -25.27 -34.88 26.17
C ALA A 234 -24.28 -35.98 26.55
N ASP A 235 -24.45 -37.16 25.96
CA ASP A 235 -23.50 -38.27 26.09
C ASP A 235 -22.29 -38.10 25.15
N LEU A 236 -22.49 -37.37 24.05
CA LEU A 236 -21.46 -36.98 23.10
C LEU A 236 -21.74 -35.54 22.61
N VAL A 237 -20.74 -34.67 22.74
CA VAL A 237 -20.73 -33.34 22.13
C VAL A 237 -19.88 -33.35 20.87
N ILE A 238 -20.38 -32.76 19.78
CA ILE A 238 -19.64 -32.56 18.53
C ILE A 238 -19.51 -31.06 18.25
N LEU A 239 -18.28 -30.56 18.17
CA LEU A 239 -18.02 -29.18 17.80
C LEU A 239 -17.86 -29.04 16.28
N ALA A 240 -18.83 -28.37 15.66
CA ALA A 240 -18.89 -28.10 14.22
C ALA A 240 -18.98 -26.59 13.95
N CYS A 241 -18.20 -25.80 14.69
CA CYS A 241 -18.36 -24.35 14.81
C CYS A 241 -17.61 -23.53 13.74
N GLY A 242 -17.01 -24.16 12.73
CA GLY A 242 -16.23 -23.47 11.69
C GLY A 242 -15.09 -22.65 12.31
N GLY A 243 -14.92 -21.39 11.88
CA GLY A 243 -13.90 -20.48 12.44
C GLY A 243 -14.10 -20.11 13.92
N TRP A 244 -15.22 -20.49 14.54
CA TRP A 244 -15.41 -20.33 15.98
C TRP A 244 -14.89 -21.51 16.81
N THR A 245 -14.51 -22.63 16.16
CA THR A 245 -14.07 -23.85 16.85
C THR A 245 -12.91 -23.59 17.83
N PRO A 246 -11.84 -22.86 17.44
CA PRO A 246 -10.74 -22.59 18.37
C PRO A 246 -11.18 -21.83 19.62
N SER A 247 -12.25 -21.03 19.56
CA SER A 247 -12.71 -20.24 20.72
C SER A 247 -13.44 -21.05 21.81
N LEU A 248 -13.96 -22.23 21.47
CA LEU A 248 -14.61 -23.14 22.41
C LEU A 248 -13.71 -24.31 22.82
N LEU A 249 -12.65 -24.58 22.03
CA LEU A 249 -11.76 -25.71 22.22
C LEU A 249 -10.29 -25.27 22.08
N PRO A 250 -9.65 -24.78 23.16
CA PRO A 250 -8.25 -24.36 23.14
C PRO A 250 -7.30 -25.43 22.59
N GLU A 251 -7.63 -26.70 22.79
CA GLU A 251 -6.83 -27.86 22.41
C GLU A 251 -6.56 -27.89 20.90
N VAL A 252 -7.36 -27.25 20.04
CA VAL A 252 -7.17 -27.21 18.58
C VAL A 252 -6.28 -26.07 18.06
N CYS A 253 -5.84 -25.14 18.91
CA CYS A 253 -5.18 -23.91 18.46
C CYS A 253 -3.78 -24.12 17.84
N ASP A 254 -3.16 -25.28 18.05
CA ASP A 254 -1.87 -25.67 17.44
C ASP A 254 -2.02 -26.36 16.07
N ARG A 255 -3.26 -26.60 15.61
CA ARG A 255 -3.54 -27.34 14.36
C ARG A 255 -4.63 -26.74 13.50
N LEU A 256 -5.48 -25.90 14.09
CA LEU A 256 -6.53 -25.16 13.44
C LEU A 256 -6.32 -23.67 13.65
N GLU A 257 -6.41 -22.91 12.59
CA GLU A 257 -6.39 -21.45 12.66
C GLU A 257 -7.53 -20.85 11.85
N THR A 258 -8.15 -19.83 12.44
CA THR A 258 -9.26 -19.12 11.84
C THR A 258 -8.76 -18.05 10.89
N THR A 259 -9.17 -18.11 9.63
CA THR A 259 -8.74 -17.15 8.62
C THR A 259 -9.94 -16.62 7.82
N ALA A 260 -9.76 -15.48 7.15
CA ALA A 260 -10.75 -14.89 6.27
C ALA A 260 -10.22 -14.70 4.85
N GLY A 261 -11.11 -14.91 3.87
CA GLY A 261 -10.97 -14.39 2.52
C GLY A 261 -11.88 -13.18 2.30
N SER A 262 -11.60 -12.39 1.27
CA SER A 262 -12.36 -11.19 0.94
C SER A 262 -13.47 -11.50 -0.06
N VAL A 263 -14.65 -10.90 0.13
CA VAL A 263 -15.80 -11.01 -0.78
C VAL A 263 -16.27 -9.62 -1.17
N VAL A 264 -16.53 -9.42 -2.46
CA VAL A 264 -17.09 -8.21 -3.05
C VAL A 264 -18.32 -8.59 -3.89
N GLN A 265 -19.42 -7.88 -3.70
CA GLN A 265 -20.65 -8.07 -4.46
C GLN A 265 -20.92 -6.87 -5.37
N PHE A 266 -21.20 -7.16 -6.63
CA PHE A 266 -21.55 -6.18 -7.67
C PHE A 266 -23.01 -6.32 -8.06
N GLN A 267 -23.77 -5.23 -8.03
CA GLN A 267 -25.12 -5.15 -8.58
C GLN A 267 -25.03 -4.75 -10.06
N LEU A 268 -25.66 -5.55 -10.92
CA LEU A 268 -25.90 -5.18 -12.32
C LEU A 268 -26.93 -4.05 -12.43
N PRO A 269 -26.87 -3.21 -13.49
CA PRO A 269 -27.93 -2.24 -13.76
C PRO A 269 -29.31 -2.90 -13.88
N PRO A 270 -30.41 -2.20 -13.55
CA PRO A 270 -31.74 -2.78 -13.55
C PRO A 270 -32.13 -3.42 -14.88
N LYS A 271 -32.79 -4.59 -14.81
CA LYS A 271 -33.36 -5.29 -15.97
C LYS A 271 -34.55 -4.52 -16.56
N VAL A 272 -35.40 -3.94 -15.69
CA VAL A 272 -36.64 -3.23 -16.05
C VAL A 272 -36.84 -2.00 -15.14
N ARG A 273 -37.85 -1.16 -15.42
CA ARG A 273 -38.04 0.19 -14.85
C ARG A 273 -38.27 0.24 -13.33
N ASP A 274 -38.69 -0.87 -12.71
CA ASP A 274 -39.24 -0.88 -11.34
C ASP A 274 -38.75 -2.07 -10.49
N CYS A 275 -37.46 -2.41 -10.54
CA CYS A 275 -36.89 -3.24 -9.48
C CYS A 275 -36.69 -2.33 -8.28
N ALA A 276 -37.60 -2.38 -7.31
CA ALA A 276 -37.41 -1.75 -6.01
C ALA A 276 -36.08 -2.28 -5.43
N MET A 277 -35.05 -1.43 -5.44
CA MET A 277 -33.85 -1.65 -4.66
C MET A 277 -34.30 -1.90 -3.22
N HIS A 278 -34.06 -3.09 -2.68
CA HIS A 278 -34.28 -3.34 -1.27
C HIS A 278 -33.43 -2.35 -0.46
N ASP A 279 -34.15 -1.52 0.30
CA ASP A 279 -33.75 -0.62 1.38
C ASP A 279 -32.25 -0.55 1.70
N PHE A 280 -31.52 0.24 0.92
CA PHE A 280 -30.33 0.94 1.41
C PHE A 280 -30.64 2.43 1.32
N GLU A 281 -30.90 3.03 2.49
CA GLU A 281 -31.16 4.45 2.66
C GLU A 281 -29.94 5.27 2.22
N GLN A 282 -29.91 5.69 0.95
CA GLN A 282 -29.20 6.89 0.55
C GLN A 282 -30.16 7.81 -0.21
N PRO A 283 -30.21 9.12 0.13
CA PRO A 283 -31.10 10.05 -0.52
C PRO A 283 -30.76 10.18 -2.01
N ARG A 284 -31.77 9.96 -2.86
CA ARG A 284 -31.65 10.07 -4.33
C ARG A 284 -31.29 11.50 -4.72
N ARG A 285 -30.18 11.69 -5.45
CA ARG A 285 -29.94 12.93 -6.19
C ARG A 285 -30.96 13.02 -7.35
N PRO A 286 -31.79 14.08 -7.45
CA PRO A 286 -32.71 14.25 -8.56
C PRO A 286 -31.93 14.44 -9.87
N GLY A 287 -32.17 13.59 -10.88
CA GLY A 287 -31.70 13.84 -12.26
C GLY A 287 -30.89 12.74 -12.96
N LEU A 288 -30.54 11.61 -12.31
CA LEU A 288 -29.88 10.49 -12.99
C LEU A 288 -30.90 9.42 -13.44
N THR A 289 -31.18 9.34 -14.74
CA THR A 289 -31.86 8.17 -15.32
C THR A 289 -30.89 6.99 -15.31
N GLN A 290 -31.22 5.92 -14.57
CA GLN A 290 -30.39 4.71 -14.54
C GLN A 290 -30.51 3.97 -15.89
N GLU A 291 -29.39 3.74 -16.56
CA GLU A 291 -29.32 2.99 -17.81
C GLU A 291 -29.79 1.54 -17.58
N LYS A 292 -30.66 1.05 -18.48
CA LYS A 292 -31.17 -0.34 -18.44
C LYS A 292 -30.28 -1.23 -19.28
N ARG A 293 -29.92 -2.41 -18.76
CA ARG A 293 -29.03 -3.37 -19.44
C ARG A 293 -29.50 -4.82 -19.33
N PRO A 294 -30.67 -5.17 -19.92
CA PRO A 294 -31.19 -6.54 -19.87
C PRO A 294 -30.27 -7.56 -20.56
N ASP A 295 -29.44 -7.10 -21.51
CA ASP A 295 -28.39 -7.88 -22.14
C ASP A 295 -27.36 -8.41 -21.14
N LEU A 296 -26.99 -7.61 -20.12
CA LEU A 296 -26.04 -8.04 -19.09
C LEU A 296 -26.64 -9.12 -18.18
N TRP A 297 -27.96 -9.10 -17.97
CA TRP A 297 -28.65 -10.11 -17.15
C TRP A 297 -28.66 -11.50 -17.82
N ASP A 298 -28.76 -11.54 -19.15
CA ASP A 298 -28.60 -12.76 -19.94
C ASP A 298 -27.12 -13.16 -20.01
N LYS A 299 -26.24 -12.22 -20.36
CA LYS A 299 -24.78 -12.46 -20.51
C LYS A 299 -24.13 -13.08 -19.27
N PHE A 300 -24.50 -12.60 -18.07
CA PHE A 300 -23.95 -13.12 -16.82
C PHE A 300 -24.79 -14.25 -16.21
N SER A 301 -25.83 -14.75 -16.89
CA SER A 301 -26.69 -15.80 -16.36
C SER A 301 -25.98 -17.15 -16.21
N PRO A 302 -26.44 -18.05 -15.34
CA PRO A 302 -25.89 -19.40 -15.22
C PRO A 302 -25.97 -20.22 -16.52
N GLU A 303 -26.91 -19.88 -17.41
CA GLU A 303 -27.09 -20.53 -18.71
C GLU A 303 -26.04 -20.06 -19.74
N ARG A 304 -25.62 -18.79 -19.68
CA ARG A 304 -24.71 -18.14 -20.63
C ARG A 304 -23.30 -17.85 -20.09
N SER A 305 -23.05 -18.09 -18.82
CA SER A 305 -21.76 -17.90 -18.16
C SER A 305 -21.39 -19.13 -17.32
N VAL A 306 -20.15 -19.15 -16.85
CA VAL A 306 -19.61 -20.17 -15.96
C VAL A 306 -19.08 -19.52 -14.67
N VAL A 307 -18.81 -20.35 -13.66
CA VAL A 307 -17.93 -19.94 -12.56
C VAL A 307 -16.52 -19.79 -13.11
N TRP A 308 -15.75 -18.85 -12.59
CA TRP A 308 -14.39 -18.64 -13.06
C TRP A 308 -13.41 -18.48 -11.91
N THR A 309 -12.17 -18.89 -12.14
CA THR A 309 -11.03 -18.63 -11.25
C THR A 309 -9.86 -18.12 -12.06
N LYS A 310 -9.07 -17.17 -11.53
CA LYS A 310 -7.84 -16.69 -12.16
C LYS A 310 -6.64 -16.86 -11.23
N GLY A 311 -5.61 -17.54 -11.72
CA GLY A 311 -4.35 -17.78 -11.01
C GLY A 311 -4.51 -18.60 -9.73
N PHE A 312 -5.50 -19.48 -9.66
CA PHE A 312 -5.69 -20.38 -8.52
C PHE A 312 -4.51 -21.36 -8.39
N ASN A 313 -4.16 -21.74 -7.16
CA ASN A 313 -3.09 -22.70 -6.82
C ASN A 313 -1.68 -22.30 -7.29
N ASN A 314 -1.45 -21.02 -7.59
CA ASN A 314 -0.13 -20.48 -7.87
C ASN A 314 0.36 -19.61 -6.71
N ALA A 315 1.02 -20.24 -5.72
CA ALA A 315 1.52 -19.54 -4.54
C ALA A 315 2.49 -18.39 -4.89
N LYS A 316 3.28 -18.52 -5.96
CA LYS A 316 4.20 -17.47 -6.43
C LYS A 316 3.50 -16.23 -6.98
N ALA A 317 2.21 -16.34 -7.32
CA ALA A 317 1.41 -15.24 -7.86
C ALA A 317 0.50 -14.57 -6.80
N ALA A 318 0.48 -15.08 -5.57
CA ALA A 318 -0.28 -14.56 -4.44
C ALA A 318 0.48 -13.39 -3.80
N PRO A 319 0.31 -12.17 -4.31
CA PRO A 319 -0.86 -11.43 -3.86
C PRO A 319 -1.82 -10.97 -4.97
N ARG A 320 -1.45 -11.09 -6.25
CA ARG A 320 -2.28 -10.63 -7.38
C ARG A 320 -3.04 -11.75 -8.10
N ALA A 321 -3.14 -12.92 -7.47
CA ALA A 321 -3.82 -14.11 -8.00
C ALA A 321 -4.83 -14.68 -6.98
N ASN A 322 -5.31 -15.91 -7.23
CA ASN A 322 -6.30 -16.61 -6.41
C ASN A 322 -7.62 -15.82 -6.24
N ILE A 323 -8.16 -15.36 -7.36
CA ILE A 323 -9.46 -14.68 -7.44
C ILE A 323 -10.48 -15.54 -8.19
N TYR A 324 -11.74 -15.45 -7.80
CA TYR A 324 -12.83 -16.22 -8.41
C TYR A 324 -14.13 -15.42 -8.44
N GLY A 325 -15.01 -15.76 -9.37
CA GLY A 325 -16.33 -15.15 -9.47
C GLY A 325 -17.39 -16.11 -10.01
N PHE A 326 -18.63 -15.66 -9.90
CA PHE A 326 -19.82 -16.46 -10.19
C PHE A 326 -20.69 -15.79 -11.26
N PRO A 327 -21.56 -16.57 -11.93
CA PRO A 327 -22.73 -16.01 -12.61
C PRO A 327 -23.61 -15.17 -11.68
N ARG A 328 -24.46 -14.32 -12.26
CA ARG A 328 -25.38 -13.46 -11.53
C ARG A 328 -26.45 -14.25 -10.78
N THR A 329 -26.88 -13.76 -9.61
CA THR A 329 -28.05 -14.26 -8.88
C THR A 329 -29.37 -13.81 -9.55
N GLU A 330 -30.51 -14.30 -9.07
CA GLU A 330 -31.83 -13.85 -9.54
C GLU A 330 -32.07 -12.35 -9.34
N ASP A 331 -31.40 -11.74 -8.36
CA ASP A 331 -31.45 -10.29 -8.08
C ASP A 331 -30.40 -9.49 -8.87
N GLY A 332 -29.62 -10.14 -9.74
CA GLY A 332 -28.58 -9.48 -10.53
C GLY A 332 -27.30 -9.17 -9.75
N ILE A 333 -27.05 -9.87 -8.64
CA ILE A 333 -25.81 -9.77 -7.88
C ILE A 333 -24.75 -10.69 -8.49
N ILE A 334 -23.56 -10.17 -8.74
CA ILE A 334 -22.37 -10.96 -9.08
C ILE A 334 -21.42 -10.90 -7.90
N LYS A 335 -21.08 -12.07 -7.36
CA LYS A 335 -20.11 -12.18 -6.27
C LYS A 335 -18.72 -12.49 -6.82
N ILE A 336 -17.72 -11.82 -6.28
CA ILE A 336 -16.30 -12.08 -6.56
C ILE A 336 -15.59 -12.26 -5.22
N GLY A 337 -14.83 -13.34 -5.10
CA GLY A 337 -14.02 -13.63 -3.92
C GLY A 337 -12.53 -13.58 -4.24
N TYR A 338 -11.75 -13.05 -3.29
CA TYR A 338 -10.30 -12.99 -3.34
C TYR A 338 -9.71 -13.77 -2.17
N ARG A 339 -8.79 -14.69 -2.49
CA ARG A 339 -8.08 -15.56 -1.54
C ARG A 339 -6.57 -15.56 -1.77
N GLY A 340 -6.04 -14.55 -2.48
CA GLY A 340 -4.61 -14.40 -2.66
C GLY A 340 -3.89 -14.21 -1.34
N ILE A 341 -4.51 -13.49 -0.41
CA ILE A 341 -4.07 -13.33 0.97
C ILE A 341 -5.21 -13.80 1.87
N LYS A 342 -4.85 -14.55 2.92
CA LYS A 342 -5.77 -14.94 3.99
C LYS A 342 -5.53 -13.99 5.16
N PHE A 343 -6.58 -13.59 5.87
CA PHE A 343 -6.48 -12.64 6.96
C PHE A 343 -6.79 -13.29 8.31
N THR A 344 -5.98 -13.03 9.34
CA THR A 344 -6.23 -13.45 10.73
C THR A 344 -6.59 -12.26 11.62
N ASN A 345 -7.18 -12.48 12.80
CA ASN A 345 -7.53 -11.40 13.75
C ASN A 345 -7.29 -11.89 15.18
N PHE A 346 -6.07 -11.71 15.68
CA PHE A 346 -5.68 -12.24 17.00
C PHE A 346 -6.32 -11.46 18.15
N VAL A 347 -6.92 -12.19 19.08
CA VAL A 347 -7.50 -11.71 20.34
C VAL A 347 -7.19 -12.70 21.47
N ASP A 348 -7.43 -12.29 22.71
CA ASP A 348 -7.32 -13.19 23.85
C ASP A 348 -8.39 -14.28 23.76
N HIS A 349 -7.97 -15.52 23.98
CA HIS A 349 -8.87 -16.66 23.95
C HIS A 349 -9.92 -16.52 25.06
N PRO A 350 -11.23 -16.59 24.75
CA PRO A 350 -12.28 -16.25 25.72
C PRO A 350 -12.34 -17.18 26.94
N LEU A 351 -11.85 -18.42 26.80
CA LEU A 351 -11.85 -19.44 27.87
C LEU A 351 -10.45 -19.83 28.39
N ALA A 352 -9.37 -19.26 27.85
CA ALA A 352 -8.01 -19.71 28.15
C ALA A 352 -7.08 -18.49 28.30
N PRO A 353 -6.95 -17.94 29.52
CA PRO A 353 -6.10 -16.78 29.78
C PRO A 353 -4.66 -16.99 29.30
N GLY A 354 -4.10 -15.99 28.63
CA GLY A 354 -2.74 -16.01 28.09
C GLY A 354 -2.58 -16.74 26.74
N LEU A 355 -3.63 -17.36 26.22
CA LEU A 355 -3.65 -17.89 24.86
C LEU A 355 -4.24 -16.85 23.91
N ARG A 356 -3.54 -16.57 22.80
CA ARG A 356 -4.01 -15.70 21.71
C ARG A 356 -4.48 -16.57 20.56
N ILE A 357 -5.63 -16.23 19.97
CA ILE A 357 -6.19 -16.93 18.81
C ILE A 357 -6.69 -15.95 17.77
N SER A 358 -6.62 -16.34 16.50
CA SER A 358 -7.39 -15.66 15.46
C SER A 358 -8.90 -15.91 15.69
N TYR A 359 -9.68 -14.83 15.78
CA TYR A 359 -11.09 -14.85 16.15
C TYR A 359 -11.93 -14.09 15.10
N PRO A 360 -13.05 -14.65 14.62
CA PRO A 360 -13.84 -14.00 13.58
C PRO A 360 -14.32 -12.59 13.95
N LYS A 361 -14.14 -11.65 13.02
CA LYS A 361 -14.65 -10.27 13.09
C LYS A 361 -15.50 -9.96 11.87
N THR A 362 -16.81 -9.78 12.06
CA THR A 362 -17.80 -9.74 10.97
C THR A 362 -18.64 -8.47 11.03
N LYS A 363 -19.56 -8.29 10.08
CA LYS A 363 -20.52 -7.16 10.11
C LYS A 363 -21.56 -7.26 11.24
N TYR A 364 -21.66 -8.42 11.91
CA TYR A 364 -22.63 -8.66 12.99
C TYR A 364 -21.98 -8.99 14.34
N THR A 365 -20.65 -8.99 14.44
CA THR A 365 -19.96 -8.99 15.74
C THR A 365 -20.14 -7.64 16.46
N PRO A 366 -19.98 -7.58 17.80
CA PRO A 366 -20.06 -6.33 18.56
C PRO A 366 -19.14 -5.24 17.99
N GLU A 367 -17.88 -5.60 17.72
CA GLU A 367 -16.98 -4.80 16.89
C GLU A 367 -17.19 -5.15 15.41
N LYS A 368 -18.01 -4.35 14.73
CA LYS A 368 -18.41 -4.62 13.35
C LYS A 368 -17.26 -4.40 12.37
N GLU A 369 -17.15 -5.26 11.36
CA GLU A 369 -16.32 -5.05 10.18
C GLU A 369 -17.08 -5.44 8.90
N SER A 370 -17.37 -4.43 8.07
CA SER A 370 -18.05 -4.58 6.78
C SER A 370 -17.16 -4.23 5.59
N ARG A 371 -15.88 -3.93 5.83
CA ARG A 371 -14.91 -3.61 4.79
C ARG A 371 -14.01 -4.82 4.53
N VAL A 372 -13.26 -4.72 3.46
CA VAL A 372 -12.18 -5.66 3.12
C VAL A 372 -10.88 -4.86 2.95
N PRO A 373 -9.70 -5.49 3.11
CA PRO A 373 -8.40 -4.83 2.90
C PRO A 373 -8.28 -4.21 1.50
N VAL A 374 -7.55 -3.10 1.37
CA VAL A 374 -7.44 -2.33 0.12
C VAL A 374 -6.91 -3.19 -1.02
N ILE A 375 -5.87 -4.00 -0.76
CA ILE A 375 -5.30 -4.94 -1.73
C ILE A 375 -6.36 -5.89 -2.32
N SER A 376 -7.33 -6.31 -1.50
CA SER A 376 -8.42 -7.17 -1.97
C SER A 376 -9.30 -6.45 -3.00
N ILE A 377 -9.63 -5.18 -2.76
CA ILE A 377 -10.45 -4.38 -3.70
C ILE A 377 -9.66 -4.06 -4.96
N GLU A 378 -8.38 -3.73 -4.85
CA GLU A 378 -7.51 -3.45 -6.00
C GLU A 378 -7.41 -4.66 -6.93
N VAL A 379 -7.08 -5.83 -6.39
CA VAL A 379 -6.97 -7.07 -7.17
C VAL A 379 -8.31 -7.42 -7.83
N VAL A 380 -9.43 -7.26 -7.12
CA VAL A 380 -10.76 -7.48 -7.69
C VAL A 380 -11.03 -6.50 -8.84
N LYS A 381 -10.81 -5.20 -8.63
CA LYS A 381 -11.05 -4.17 -9.65
C LYS A 381 -10.18 -4.35 -10.88
N ASP A 382 -8.91 -4.70 -10.69
CA ASP A 382 -7.99 -4.88 -11.82
C ASP A 382 -8.31 -6.15 -12.61
N THR A 383 -8.67 -7.24 -11.91
CA THR A 383 -9.13 -8.47 -12.57
C THR A 383 -10.40 -8.24 -13.39
N ILE A 384 -11.41 -7.55 -12.86
CA ILE A 384 -12.63 -7.32 -13.65
C ILE A 384 -12.39 -6.40 -14.84
N LYS A 385 -11.51 -5.39 -14.73
CA LYS A 385 -11.15 -4.55 -15.89
C LYS A 385 -10.48 -5.38 -16.98
N GLU A 386 -9.67 -6.36 -16.58
CA GLU A 386 -8.94 -7.23 -17.49
C GLU A 386 -9.87 -8.21 -18.19
N ILE A 387 -10.60 -9.03 -17.43
CA ILE A 387 -11.33 -10.19 -17.98
C ILE A 387 -12.85 -10.01 -18.04
N LEU A 388 -13.43 -9.00 -17.37
CA LEU A 388 -14.88 -8.78 -17.31
C LEU A 388 -15.23 -7.27 -17.51
N PRO A 389 -14.85 -6.66 -18.64
CA PRO A 389 -14.93 -5.21 -18.83
C PRO A 389 -16.35 -4.63 -18.66
N ASP A 390 -17.39 -5.35 -19.10
CA ASP A 390 -18.78 -4.91 -18.92
C ASP A 390 -19.18 -4.80 -17.45
N LEU A 391 -18.67 -5.70 -16.59
CA LEU A 391 -18.89 -5.62 -15.15
C LEU A 391 -18.11 -4.46 -14.54
N ALA A 392 -16.89 -4.20 -15.02
CA ALA A 392 -16.07 -3.07 -14.58
C ALA A 392 -16.70 -1.71 -14.96
N GLU A 393 -17.37 -1.64 -16.10
CA GLU A 393 -18.01 -0.43 -16.61
C GLU A 393 -19.38 -0.18 -15.96
N HIS A 394 -20.21 -1.22 -15.83
CA HIS A 394 -21.62 -1.06 -15.45
C HIS A 394 -21.99 -1.59 -14.06
N GLY A 395 -21.17 -2.47 -13.48
CA GLY A 395 -21.41 -3.04 -12.16
C GLY A 395 -21.15 -2.04 -11.04
N LYS A 396 -21.98 -2.07 -10.00
CA LYS A 396 -21.80 -1.25 -8.78
C LYS A 396 -21.49 -2.14 -7.60
N ILE A 397 -20.41 -1.84 -6.87
CA ILE A 397 -20.15 -2.53 -5.59
C ILE A 397 -21.27 -2.15 -4.61
N VAL A 398 -21.96 -3.16 -4.07
CA VAL A 398 -23.09 -2.97 -3.13
C VAL A 398 -22.84 -3.59 -1.76
N ASP A 399 -21.94 -4.56 -1.65
CA ASP A 399 -21.55 -5.16 -0.37
C ASP A 399 -20.10 -5.64 -0.41
N THR A 400 -19.43 -5.57 0.73
CA THR A 400 -18.11 -6.16 0.96
C THR A 400 -18.10 -6.86 2.30
N ARG A 401 -17.37 -7.96 2.43
CA ARG A 401 -17.19 -8.63 3.73
C ARG A 401 -15.97 -9.53 3.75
N LEU A 402 -15.43 -9.74 4.95
CA LEU A 402 -14.58 -10.87 5.25
C LEU A 402 -15.44 -12.14 5.45
N CYS A 403 -15.05 -13.23 4.80
CA CYS A 403 -15.67 -14.54 4.95
C CYS A 403 -14.75 -15.45 5.76
N TRP A 404 -15.10 -15.68 7.02
CA TRP A 404 -14.28 -16.42 7.99
C TRP A 404 -14.50 -17.93 7.93
N TYR A 405 -13.43 -18.70 7.86
CA TYR A 405 -13.40 -20.15 7.92
C TYR A 405 -12.23 -20.62 8.80
N CYS A 406 -12.09 -21.93 8.98
CA CYS A 406 -11.02 -22.53 9.78
C CYS A 406 -10.14 -23.35 8.86
N ASP A 407 -8.88 -23.00 8.74
CA ASP A 407 -7.87 -23.78 8.03
C ASP A 407 -7.22 -24.78 9.01
N SER A 408 -6.85 -25.96 8.51
CA SER A 408 -5.86 -26.82 9.15
C SER A 408 -4.47 -26.54 8.59
N LEU A 409 -3.42 -27.01 9.27
CA LEU A 409 -2.04 -26.88 8.82
C LEU A 409 -1.75 -27.55 7.48
N ASP A 410 -2.43 -28.67 7.18
CA ASP A 410 -2.22 -29.49 5.98
C ASP A 410 -3.33 -29.34 4.93
N ASN A 411 -4.30 -28.46 5.17
CA ASN A 411 -5.54 -28.25 4.41
C ASN A 411 -6.52 -29.45 4.37
N ASN A 412 -6.31 -30.49 5.18
CA ASN A 412 -7.28 -31.55 5.43
C ASN A 412 -8.37 -31.14 6.42
N PHE A 413 -9.48 -31.87 6.45
CA PHE A 413 -10.46 -31.70 7.53
C PHE A 413 -9.92 -32.31 8.82
N LEU A 414 -10.33 -31.73 9.96
CA LEU A 414 -10.13 -32.33 11.27
C LEU A 414 -11.45 -32.92 11.73
N VAL A 415 -11.56 -34.24 11.67
CA VAL A 415 -12.76 -35.01 12.02
C VAL A 415 -12.33 -36.18 12.89
N ASP A 416 -12.38 -35.98 14.21
CA ASP A 416 -12.01 -37.02 15.17
C ASP A 416 -12.55 -36.73 16.58
N TYR A 417 -12.46 -37.73 17.45
CA TYR A 417 -12.56 -37.54 18.89
C TYR A 417 -11.38 -36.73 19.42
N VAL A 418 -11.65 -35.88 20.41
CA VAL A 418 -10.62 -35.09 21.08
C VAL A 418 -9.93 -35.99 22.12
N PRO A 419 -8.64 -36.32 21.97
CA PRO A 419 -8.00 -37.38 22.77
C PRO A 419 -8.13 -37.20 24.29
N GLN A 420 -8.12 -35.95 24.76
CA GLN A 420 -8.22 -35.60 26.18
C GLN A 420 -9.57 -35.97 26.81
N TYR A 421 -10.64 -36.12 26.01
CA TYR A 421 -12.00 -36.32 26.49
C TYR A 421 -12.60 -37.68 26.06
N GLY A 422 -11.77 -38.57 25.51
CA GLY A 422 -12.18 -39.89 25.06
C GLY A 422 -13.36 -39.82 24.07
N ASP A 423 -14.39 -40.63 24.32
CA ASP A 423 -15.56 -40.78 23.45
C ASP A 423 -16.69 -39.76 23.70
N SER A 424 -16.42 -38.71 24.50
CA SER A 424 -17.43 -37.73 24.93
C SER A 424 -17.37 -36.39 24.17
N LEU A 425 -16.28 -36.12 23.45
CA LEU A 425 -16.12 -34.93 22.62
C LEU A 425 -15.49 -35.27 21.28
N ALA A 426 -16.12 -34.85 20.20
CA ALA A 426 -15.56 -34.88 18.85
C ALA A 426 -15.55 -33.49 18.22
N VAL A 427 -14.72 -33.30 17.19
CA VAL A 427 -14.63 -32.08 16.40
C VAL A 427 -14.85 -32.40 14.92
N VAL A 428 -15.53 -31.51 14.20
CA VAL A 428 -15.68 -31.54 12.74
C VAL A 428 -15.37 -30.13 12.22
N SER A 429 -14.10 -29.87 11.91
CA SER A 429 -13.61 -28.55 11.53
C SER A 429 -12.46 -28.64 10.50
N GLY A 430 -11.60 -27.62 10.39
CA GLY A 430 -10.50 -27.59 9.41
C GLY A 430 -10.97 -27.52 7.96
N GLY A 431 -12.11 -26.86 7.70
CA GLY A 431 -12.73 -26.84 6.39
C GLY A 431 -11.89 -26.21 5.26
N SER A 432 -10.81 -25.52 5.60
CA SER A 432 -9.71 -25.05 4.73
C SER A 432 -10.17 -24.33 3.46
N GLY A 433 -11.31 -23.64 3.58
CA GLY A 433 -11.99 -22.93 2.51
C GLY A 433 -12.55 -23.81 1.37
N HIS A 434 -12.73 -25.12 1.57
CA HIS A 434 -13.22 -26.03 0.53
C HIS A 434 -14.33 -27.01 0.96
N MET A 435 -14.67 -27.08 2.25
CA MET A 435 -15.63 -28.03 2.83
C MET A 435 -17.09 -27.91 2.31
N PHE A 436 -17.53 -26.72 1.87
CA PHE A 436 -18.96 -26.48 1.54
C PHE A 436 -19.54 -27.49 0.54
N LYS A 437 -18.77 -27.82 -0.50
CA LYS A 437 -19.24 -28.70 -1.59
C LYS A 437 -19.58 -30.12 -1.12
N PHE A 438 -19.06 -30.53 0.05
CA PHE A 438 -19.30 -31.84 0.63
C PHE A 438 -20.50 -31.88 1.58
N LEU A 439 -21.26 -30.80 1.73
CA LEU A 439 -22.48 -30.75 2.57
C LEU A 439 -23.38 -32.00 2.44
N PRO A 440 -23.64 -32.55 1.25
CA PRO A 440 -24.55 -33.69 1.17
C PRO A 440 -23.96 -35.04 1.62
N VAL A 441 -22.63 -35.15 1.74
CA VAL A 441 -21.93 -36.44 1.96
C VAL A 441 -21.02 -36.47 3.19
N LEU A 442 -20.53 -35.33 3.66
CA LEU A 442 -19.54 -35.23 4.75
C LEU A 442 -19.96 -36.04 5.99
N GLY A 443 -21.21 -35.93 6.41
CA GLY A 443 -21.74 -36.61 7.60
C GLY A 443 -21.72 -38.14 7.52
N LYS A 444 -21.74 -38.72 6.31
CA LYS A 444 -21.56 -40.17 6.10
C LYS A 444 -20.19 -40.61 6.62
N HIS A 445 -19.15 -39.85 6.30
CA HIS A 445 -17.78 -40.16 6.69
C HIS A 445 -17.47 -39.71 8.12
N VAL A 446 -18.16 -38.69 8.65
CA VAL A 446 -18.15 -38.40 10.09
C VAL A 446 -18.71 -39.60 10.88
N LEU A 447 -19.77 -40.26 10.39
CA LEU A 447 -20.28 -41.47 11.03
C LEU A 447 -19.25 -42.62 11.01
N ASP A 448 -18.45 -42.74 9.96
CA ASP A 448 -17.35 -43.73 9.89
C ASP A 448 -16.32 -43.47 11.00
N VAL A 449 -15.95 -42.20 11.25
CA VAL A 449 -15.08 -41.79 12.37
C VAL A 449 -15.71 -42.13 13.71
N LEU A 450 -16.95 -41.70 13.95
CA LEU A 450 -17.65 -41.90 15.22
C LEU A 450 -17.91 -43.37 15.55
N THR A 451 -17.86 -44.24 14.54
CA THR A 451 -18.01 -45.70 14.68
C THR A 451 -16.69 -46.47 14.55
N HIS A 452 -15.55 -45.76 14.53
CA HIS A 452 -14.21 -46.32 14.45
C HIS A 452 -13.99 -47.25 13.25
N LYS A 453 -14.58 -46.92 12.09
CA LYS A 453 -14.27 -47.64 10.86
C LYS A 453 -12.92 -47.21 10.31
N ASP A 454 -12.17 -48.16 9.79
CA ASP A 454 -10.91 -47.88 9.11
C ASP A 454 -11.18 -47.62 7.62
N THR A 455 -11.02 -46.37 7.20
CA THR A 455 -11.25 -45.89 5.83
C THR A 455 -10.17 -44.88 5.45
N GLU A 456 -10.02 -44.60 4.15
CA GLU A 456 -9.14 -43.54 3.66
C GLU A 456 -9.42 -42.18 4.31
N TYR A 457 -10.70 -41.81 4.49
CA TYR A 457 -11.09 -40.53 5.10
C TYR A 457 -10.85 -40.48 6.60
N THR A 458 -11.10 -41.57 7.33
CA THR A 458 -10.83 -41.61 8.79
C THR A 458 -9.34 -41.51 9.09
N GLN A 459 -8.48 -42.07 8.23
CA GLN A 459 -7.03 -41.91 8.36
C GLN A 459 -6.56 -40.50 7.99
N MET A 460 -7.17 -39.90 6.96
CA MET A 460 -6.82 -38.56 6.47
C MET A 460 -7.27 -37.43 7.40
N TRP A 461 -8.39 -37.59 8.12
CA TRP A 461 -8.99 -36.55 8.97
C TRP A 461 -8.74 -36.70 10.47
N LYS A 462 -7.99 -37.72 10.88
CA LYS A 462 -7.71 -38.03 12.28
C LYS A 462 -7.06 -36.86 13.01
N TRP A 463 -7.16 -36.89 14.33
CA TRP A 463 -6.45 -35.96 15.19
C TRP A 463 -4.93 -36.12 15.01
N PRO A 464 -4.23 -35.10 14.50
CA PRO A 464 -2.79 -35.18 14.34
C PRO A 464 -2.12 -35.18 15.72
N MET A 465 -1.16 -36.08 15.92
CA MET A 465 -0.28 -36.11 17.10
C MET A 465 1.06 -35.49 16.69
N PRO A 466 1.27 -34.18 16.85
CA PRO A 466 2.53 -33.56 16.46
C PRO A 466 3.63 -33.99 17.43
N GLU A 467 4.61 -34.76 16.96
CA GLU A 467 5.95 -34.75 17.55
C GLU A 467 6.63 -33.45 17.08
N LYS A 468 6.94 -32.55 18.02
CA LYS A 468 7.45 -31.19 17.76
C LYS A 468 8.71 -31.13 16.88
N GLU A 469 9.44 -32.23 16.76
CA GLU A 469 10.73 -32.32 16.06
C GLU A 469 10.60 -32.97 14.66
N THR A 470 9.45 -33.53 14.34
CA THR A 470 9.20 -34.33 13.13
C THR A 470 7.83 -33.96 12.57
N ILE A 471 7.67 -32.72 12.12
CA ILE A 471 6.55 -32.36 11.24
C ILE A 471 7.00 -32.68 9.80
N PRO A 472 6.63 -33.82 9.20
CA PRO A 472 7.15 -34.27 7.89
C PRO A 472 6.60 -33.46 6.70
N TRP A 473 5.69 -32.51 6.96
CA TRP A 473 4.92 -31.75 5.96
C TRP A 473 5.14 -30.23 6.07
N VAL A 474 6.28 -29.79 6.62
CA VAL A 474 6.67 -28.36 6.66
C VAL A 474 6.57 -27.69 5.28
N ASP A 475 6.81 -28.43 4.19
CA ASP A 475 6.68 -27.93 2.81
C ASP A 475 5.23 -27.73 2.31
N LYS A 476 4.21 -28.15 3.09
CA LYS A 476 2.76 -27.97 2.79
C LYS A 476 2.06 -26.94 3.68
N THR A 477 2.82 -26.24 4.53
CA THR A 477 2.28 -25.21 5.42
C THR A 477 1.66 -24.05 4.64
N ASN A 478 0.51 -23.56 5.10
CA ASN A 478 -0.31 -22.55 4.44
C ASN A 478 -0.17 -21.15 5.07
N GLY A 479 0.92 -20.91 5.81
CA GLY A 479 1.28 -19.62 6.42
C GLY A 479 0.76 -19.41 7.84
N LEU A 480 0.01 -20.38 8.39
CA LEU A 480 -0.59 -20.30 9.74
C LEU A 480 0.47 -20.39 10.85
N GLU A 481 1.64 -20.96 10.54
CA GLU A 481 2.79 -21.06 11.45
C GLU A 481 3.41 -19.71 11.82
N GLN A 482 3.08 -18.65 11.09
CA GLN A 482 3.58 -17.29 11.35
C GLN A 482 2.95 -16.65 12.60
N GLY A 483 1.78 -17.14 13.03
CA GLY A 483 1.09 -16.68 14.22
C GLY A 483 0.76 -15.18 14.22
N GLU A 484 0.71 -14.61 15.42
CA GLU A 484 0.28 -13.21 15.65
C GLU A 484 1.23 -12.15 15.08
N LEU A 485 2.47 -12.53 14.73
CA LEU A 485 3.45 -11.63 14.10
C LEU A 485 3.52 -11.81 12.58
N GLY A 486 2.66 -12.64 12.01
CA GLY A 486 2.62 -12.90 10.57
C GLY A 486 2.15 -11.69 9.76
N ALA A 487 2.67 -11.56 8.54
CA ALA A 487 2.28 -10.51 7.59
C ALA A 487 0.80 -10.59 7.13
N VAL A 488 0.11 -11.66 7.51
CA VAL A 488 -1.29 -11.97 7.18
C VAL A 488 -2.30 -11.56 8.25
N VAL A 489 -1.84 -10.98 9.36
CA VAL A 489 -2.71 -10.52 10.45
C VAL A 489 -3.44 -9.25 10.03
N ALA A 490 -4.77 -9.22 10.10
CA ALA A 490 -5.59 -8.10 9.62
C ALA A 490 -5.29 -6.76 10.31
N SER A 491 -4.71 -6.78 11.52
CA SER A 491 -4.19 -5.57 12.18
C SER A 491 -2.79 -5.20 11.70
N VAL A 492 -1.90 -6.19 11.48
CA VAL A 492 -0.57 -5.98 10.88
C VAL A 492 -0.73 -5.49 9.46
N GLU A 493 -1.63 -6.05 8.63
CA GLU A 493 -2.03 -5.47 7.36
C GLU A 493 -2.80 -4.16 7.53
N ARG A 494 -3.40 -3.77 8.66
CA ARG A 494 -3.86 -2.36 8.77
C ARG A 494 -2.68 -1.41 8.91
N GLU A 495 -1.62 -1.81 9.60
CA GLU A 495 -0.36 -1.07 9.70
C GLU A 495 0.50 -1.18 8.42
N ASP A 496 0.46 -2.31 7.71
CA ASP A 496 1.18 -2.63 6.46
C ASP A 496 0.36 -2.40 5.18
N THR A 497 -0.96 -2.14 5.26
CA THR A 497 -1.81 -1.57 4.19
C THR A 497 -2.11 -0.09 4.42
N GLU A 498 -1.71 0.44 5.58
CA GLU A 498 -0.86 1.61 5.60
C GLU A 498 0.58 1.29 5.15
N LYS A 499 0.74 0.46 4.11
CA LYS A 499 1.37 0.92 2.87
C LYS A 499 0.66 2.20 2.42
N SER A 500 0.81 3.26 3.21
CA SER A 500 1.78 4.26 2.84
C SER A 500 1.74 4.38 1.32
N LYS A 501 0.88 5.29 0.88
CA LYS A 501 1.19 6.09 -0.31
C LYS A 501 2.49 6.88 -0.10
N ASN A 502 3.36 6.50 0.84
CA ASN A 502 4.60 7.17 1.09
C ASN A 502 5.46 6.73 -0.07
N GLY A 503 5.58 7.64 -1.04
CA GLY A 503 6.69 7.57 -1.95
C GLY A 503 8.01 7.55 -1.17
N PRO A 504 9.13 7.37 -1.88
CA PRO A 504 10.44 7.27 -1.24
C PRO A 504 10.67 8.40 -0.24
N ILE A 505 11.26 8.07 0.91
CA ILE A 505 11.70 9.07 1.89
C ILE A 505 12.72 9.95 1.18
N ARG A 506 12.46 11.25 1.15
CA ARG A 506 13.29 12.24 0.46
C ARG A 506 14.27 12.93 1.40
N VAL A 507 13.84 13.15 2.63
CA VAL A 507 14.63 13.82 3.66
C VAL A 507 14.39 13.14 5.00
N ALA A 508 15.44 13.04 5.79
CA ALA A 508 15.42 12.49 7.12
C ALA A 508 16.42 13.23 8.02
N ALA A 509 16.09 13.38 9.29
CA ALA A 509 16.99 13.91 10.31
C ALA A 509 16.74 13.18 11.63
N ALA A 510 17.80 12.91 12.39
CA ALA A 510 17.69 12.45 13.76
C ALA A 510 17.95 13.61 14.72
N ASN A 511 17.31 13.61 15.89
CA ASN A 511 17.63 14.58 16.93
C ASN A 511 19.02 14.30 17.53
N LYS A 512 19.59 15.28 18.23
CA LYS A 512 20.94 15.18 18.83
C LYS A 512 21.11 13.98 19.79
N ALA A 513 20.03 13.61 20.48
CA ALA A 513 19.99 12.46 21.39
C ALA A 513 19.84 11.11 20.67
N GLN A 514 19.61 11.10 19.35
CA GLN A 514 19.34 9.90 18.53
C GLN A 514 18.16 9.05 19.04
N THR A 515 17.20 9.69 19.71
CA THR A 515 15.99 9.03 20.21
C THR A 515 14.82 9.18 19.26
N HIS A 516 14.82 10.23 18.43
CA HIS A 516 13.75 10.53 17.49
C HIS A 516 14.30 10.75 16.08
N LEU A 517 13.59 10.21 15.09
CA LEU A 517 13.85 10.37 13.67
C LEU A 517 12.67 11.13 13.05
N ALA A 518 12.92 12.21 12.33
CA ALA A 518 11.93 12.88 11.50
C ALA A 518 12.16 12.51 10.04
N THR A 519 11.11 12.13 9.30
CA THR A 519 11.19 11.82 7.88
C THR A 519 10.08 12.52 7.09
N SER A 520 10.35 12.83 5.82
CA SER A 520 9.33 13.26 4.88
C SER A 520 9.48 12.56 3.53
N SER A 521 8.35 12.21 2.94
CA SER A 521 8.22 11.48 1.67
C SER A 521 7.56 12.32 0.59
N ASP A 522 7.44 11.76 -0.62
CA ASP A 522 6.75 12.41 -1.76
C ASP A 522 5.24 12.66 -1.54
N ASP A 523 4.67 12.05 -0.51
CA ASP A 523 3.28 12.23 -0.06
C ASP A 523 3.06 13.51 0.75
N LYS A 524 4.12 14.33 0.94
CA LYS A 524 4.09 15.55 1.74
C LYS A 524 3.69 15.29 3.18
N ARG A 525 4.11 14.18 3.79
CA ARG A 525 3.87 13.92 5.21
C ARG A 525 5.16 13.95 6.01
N LEU A 526 5.18 14.75 7.07
CA LEU A 526 6.22 14.71 8.10
C LEU A 526 5.82 13.66 9.13
N ARG A 527 6.73 12.72 9.35
CA ARG A 527 6.60 11.62 10.31
C ARG A 527 7.69 11.69 11.35
N VAL A 528 7.33 11.43 12.60
CA VAL A 528 8.28 11.33 13.71
C VAL A 528 8.25 9.91 14.24
N TRP A 529 9.42 9.29 14.35
CA TRP A 529 9.62 7.92 14.76
C TRP A 529 10.49 7.86 16.01
N GLU A 530 10.22 6.91 16.89
CA GLU A 530 11.15 6.49 17.93
C GLU A 530 12.25 5.63 17.31
N VAL A 531 13.52 5.95 17.56
CA VAL A 531 14.65 5.30 16.88
C VAL A 531 14.83 3.85 17.32
N GLU A 532 14.66 3.54 18.62
CA GLU A 532 14.93 2.21 19.18
C GLU A 532 13.99 1.14 18.62
N SER A 533 12.71 1.46 18.51
CA SER A 533 11.66 0.53 18.08
C SER A 533 11.22 0.76 16.62
N LEU A 534 11.63 1.88 15.99
CA LEU A 534 11.07 2.43 14.76
C LEU A 534 9.55 2.64 14.82
N LYS A 535 8.99 2.86 16.01
CA LYS A 535 7.58 3.15 16.22
C LYS A 535 7.24 4.54 15.70
N LEU A 536 6.20 4.64 14.86
CA LEU A 536 5.64 5.94 14.45
C LEU A 536 4.98 6.63 15.64
N LEU A 537 5.47 7.81 16.01
CA LEU A 537 4.98 8.62 17.13
C LEU A 537 3.98 9.68 16.68
N SER A 538 4.19 10.29 15.51
CA SER A 538 3.25 11.23 14.93
C SER A 538 3.39 11.32 13.42
N GLU A 539 2.30 11.70 12.76
CA GLU A 539 2.23 11.97 11.33
C GLU A 539 1.40 13.23 11.09
N ARG A 540 1.88 14.08 10.17
CA ARG A 540 1.25 15.37 9.85
C ARG A 540 1.47 15.73 8.38
N GLU A 541 0.46 16.35 7.79
CA GLU A 541 0.51 16.80 6.40
C GLU A 541 1.32 18.11 6.29
N LEU A 542 2.32 18.11 5.43
CA LEU A 542 3.07 19.29 5.04
C LEU A 542 2.36 19.94 3.85
N PRO A 543 2.44 21.27 3.73
CA PRO A 543 1.80 21.94 2.62
C PRO A 543 2.41 21.58 1.25
N LYS A 544 3.74 21.38 1.23
CA LYS A 544 4.54 21.04 0.04
C LYS A 544 5.56 19.96 0.40
N LYS A 545 6.24 19.44 -0.64
CA LYS A 545 7.32 18.47 -0.44
C LYS A 545 8.48 19.15 0.28
N ALA A 546 8.95 18.51 1.36
CA ALA A 546 10.10 18.99 2.11
C ALA A 546 11.39 18.94 1.27
N THR A 547 12.24 19.94 1.46
CA THR A 547 13.60 20.01 0.90
C THR A 547 14.68 19.80 1.95
N SER A 548 14.39 20.10 3.22
CA SER A 548 15.22 19.79 4.39
C SER A 548 14.34 19.60 5.62
N VAL A 549 14.83 18.82 6.58
CA VAL A 549 14.24 18.64 7.91
C VAL A 549 15.36 18.77 8.94
N LEU A 550 15.14 19.56 9.98
CA LEU A 550 16.11 19.79 11.06
C LEU A 550 15.43 19.69 12.42
N PHE A 551 16.18 19.29 13.44
CA PHE A 551 15.77 19.40 14.84
C PHE A 551 16.46 20.58 15.51
N THR A 552 15.77 21.23 16.44
CA THR A 552 16.43 22.07 17.45
C THR A 552 17.24 21.22 18.44
N GLN A 553 18.15 21.84 19.20
CA GLN A 553 19.07 21.15 20.10
C GLN A 553 18.38 20.41 21.23
N ASP A 554 17.28 20.96 21.73
CA ASP A 554 16.41 20.33 22.72
C ASP A 554 15.60 19.15 22.15
N GLY A 555 15.60 18.99 20.83
CA GLY A 555 14.83 17.99 20.08
C GLY A 555 13.32 18.22 20.11
N GLN A 556 12.83 19.36 20.63
CA GLN A 556 11.40 19.64 20.80
C GLN A 556 10.77 20.33 19.60
N THR A 557 11.56 20.95 18.73
CA THR A 557 11.07 21.62 17.52
C THR A 557 11.71 21.01 16.28
N ILE A 558 10.89 20.80 15.25
CA ILE A 558 11.26 20.31 13.94
C ILE A 558 11.06 21.44 12.93
N LEU A 559 12.12 21.85 12.26
CA LEU A 559 12.06 22.78 11.14
C LEU A 559 11.96 22.01 9.82
N VAL A 560 11.06 22.43 8.96
CA VAL A 560 10.88 21.84 7.62
C VAL A 560 10.91 22.95 6.59
N SER A 561 11.87 22.90 5.68
CA SER A 561 11.89 23.75 4.48
C SER A 561 11.18 23.04 3.32
N ASP A 562 10.59 23.78 2.41
CA ASP A 562 9.87 23.21 1.26
C ASP A 562 10.29 23.74 -0.12
N LYS A 563 9.72 23.12 -1.17
CA LYS A 563 10.00 23.48 -2.57
C LYS A 563 9.45 24.84 -3.02
N PHE A 564 8.55 25.46 -2.27
CA PHE A 564 8.00 26.78 -2.58
C PHE A 564 8.82 27.92 -1.97
N GLY A 565 9.72 27.59 -1.04
CA GLY A 565 10.66 28.53 -0.45
C GLY A 565 10.37 28.84 1.02
N ASP A 566 9.43 28.13 1.65
CA ASP A 566 9.03 28.40 3.03
C ASP A 566 9.73 27.46 4.01
N VAL A 567 9.94 27.95 5.24
CA VAL A 567 10.40 27.15 6.39
C VAL A 567 9.34 27.23 7.48
N PHE A 568 8.86 26.08 7.93
CA PHE A 568 7.88 25.95 9.01
C PHE A 568 8.49 25.26 10.23
N ALA A 569 8.08 25.70 11.41
CA ALA A 569 8.39 25.07 12.68
C ALA A 569 7.20 24.22 13.16
N TYR A 570 7.50 23.02 13.64
CA TYR A 570 6.53 22.07 14.17
C TYR A 570 7.02 21.51 15.51
N PRO A 571 6.16 21.35 16.53
CA PRO A 571 6.56 20.71 17.78
C PRO A 571 6.81 19.21 17.58
N LEU A 572 7.70 18.59 18.36
CA LEU A 572 7.99 17.16 18.31
C LEU A 572 6.72 16.32 18.45
N HIS A 573 5.88 16.68 19.43
CA HIS A 573 4.57 16.09 19.65
C HIS A 573 3.49 17.12 19.30
N PRO A 574 2.53 16.79 18.42
CA PRO A 574 1.42 17.69 18.12
C PRO A 574 0.52 17.90 19.35
N PRO A 575 -0.05 19.10 19.53
CA PRO A 575 -0.99 19.38 20.61
C PRO A 575 -2.28 18.55 20.51
N VAL A 576 -2.87 18.21 21.68
CA VAL A 576 -4.10 17.41 21.81
C VAL A 576 -5.32 18.23 21.31
N GLU A 577 -6.40 17.58 20.83
CA GLU A 577 -7.60 18.22 20.25
C GLU A 577 -8.15 19.45 21.02
N GLU A 578 -8.08 19.45 22.35
CA GLU A 578 -8.55 20.57 23.19
C GLU A 578 -7.67 21.82 23.05
N GLN A 579 -6.36 21.65 22.82
CA GLN A 579 -5.41 22.75 22.58
C GLN A 579 -5.47 23.29 21.14
N LYS A 580 -5.89 22.44 20.18
CA LYS A 580 -6.09 22.86 18.77
C LYS A 580 -7.18 23.93 18.64
N GLN A 581 -8.29 23.79 19.37
CA GLN A 581 -9.40 24.75 19.33
C GLN A 581 -9.03 26.13 19.91
N GLU A 582 -8.06 26.18 20.83
CA GLU A 582 -7.56 27.43 21.42
C GLU A 582 -6.50 28.11 20.54
N GLN A 583 -5.69 27.32 19.81
CA GLN A 583 -4.73 27.82 18.81
C GLN A 583 -5.40 28.30 17.51
N GLU A 584 -6.45 27.63 17.04
CA GLU A 584 -7.22 28.03 15.85
C GLU A 584 -7.93 29.38 16.05
N LYS A 585 -8.43 29.66 17.26
CA LYS A 585 -9.00 30.97 17.61
C LYS A 585 -7.98 32.12 17.66
N LYS A 586 -6.68 31.83 17.75
CA LYS A 586 -5.60 32.83 17.82
C LYS A 586 -4.95 33.16 16.47
N ARG A 587 -5.20 32.38 15.41
CA ARG A 587 -4.44 32.44 14.14
C ARG A 587 -5.27 32.84 12.90
N GLU A 588 -6.33 33.62 13.07
CA GLU A 588 -6.92 34.32 11.92
C GLU A 588 -5.93 35.36 11.38
N LYS A 589 -5.21 34.97 10.31
CA LYS A 589 -4.23 35.71 9.48
C LYS A 589 -2.76 35.46 9.80
N ASP A 590 -2.18 34.46 9.13
CA ASP A 590 -0.79 34.55 8.68
C ASP A 590 -0.78 34.84 7.17
N GLY A 591 -0.86 36.13 6.82
CA GLY A 591 -0.88 36.59 5.41
C GLY A 591 0.48 36.54 4.70
N LEU A 592 1.50 35.95 5.34
CA LEU A 592 2.89 35.90 4.88
C LEU A 592 3.30 34.54 4.32
N ALA A 593 2.55 33.47 4.61
CA ALA A 593 2.82 32.15 4.03
C ALA A 593 2.45 32.13 2.54
N SER A 594 3.28 31.51 1.71
CA SER A 594 3.00 31.45 0.26
C SER A 594 1.82 30.52 -0.08
N HIS A 595 1.39 29.70 0.87
CA HIS A 595 0.31 28.73 0.75
C HIS A 595 -0.25 28.32 2.13
N GLU A 596 -1.44 27.71 2.14
CA GLU A 596 -2.05 27.19 3.38
C GLU A 596 -1.27 26.01 3.95
N ASN A 597 -1.09 25.98 5.28
CA ASN A 597 -0.42 24.91 6.01
C ASN A 597 -1.45 24.00 6.72
N PRO A 598 -1.66 22.76 6.26
CA PRO A 598 -2.71 21.88 6.76
C PRO A 598 -2.46 21.34 8.18
N SER A 599 -1.23 21.45 8.69
CA SER A 599 -0.87 20.98 10.04
C SER A 599 -0.55 22.10 11.02
N ASN A 600 -0.96 23.34 10.69
CA ASN A 600 -0.78 24.51 11.55
C ASN A 600 0.67 24.71 12.02
N GLY A 601 1.66 24.45 11.15
CA GLY A 601 3.05 24.80 11.43
C GLY A 601 3.25 26.31 11.49
N ASP A 602 4.14 26.78 12.38
CA ASP A 602 4.49 28.19 12.49
C ASP A 602 5.42 28.59 11.34
N LEU A 603 5.05 29.60 10.55
CA LEU A 603 5.95 30.10 9.50
C LEU A 603 7.15 30.79 10.16
N VAL A 604 8.35 30.29 9.88
CA VAL A 604 9.60 30.89 10.34
C VAL A 604 10.03 31.96 9.34
N LEU A 605 10.14 31.59 8.06
CA LEU A 605 10.53 32.49 6.97
C LEU A 605 10.05 31.98 5.62
N GLY A 606 10.10 32.85 4.60
CA GLY A 606 9.82 32.50 3.20
C GLY A 606 10.84 33.09 2.21
N HIS A 607 11.01 32.41 1.07
CA HIS A 607 11.74 32.82 -0.13
C HIS A 607 10.76 32.90 -1.32
N VAL A 608 11.14 33.67 -2.35
CA VAL A 608 10.40 33.74 -3.62
C VAL A 608 10.80 32.60 -4.58
N SER A 609 11.83 31.83 -4.21
CA SER A 609 12.42 30.76 -5.00
C SER A 609 12.53 29.49 -4.18
N LEU A 610 12.71 28.36 -4.87
CA LEU A 610 12.86 27.05 -4.25
C LEU A 610 14.07 27.05 -3.31
N LEU A 611 13.83 26.71 -2.04
CA LEU A 611 14.91 26.48 -1.08
C LEU A 611 15.62 25.17 -1.40
N THR A 612 16.93 25.27 -1.56
CA THR A 612 17.81 24.15 -1.93
C THR A 612 18.58 23.61 -0.73
N ALA A 613 18.86 24.45 0.26
CA ALA A 613 19.45 24.05 1.54
C ALA A 613 18.98 24.95 2.68
N CYS A 614 18.91 24.38 3.89
CA CYS A 614 18.56 25.06 5.12
C CYS A 614 19.35 24.43 6.26
N ILE A 615 20.03 25.24 7.08
CA ILE A 615 20.78 24.81 8.27
C ILE A 615 20.54 25.78 9.44
N LEU A 616 20.70 25.28 10.67
CA LEU A 616 20.75 26.09 11.89
C LEU A 616 22.20 26.22 12.37
N THR A 617 22.55 27.36 12.96
CA THR A 617 23.84 27.51 13.64
C THR A 617 23.92 26.64 14.89
N HIS A 618 25.14 26.28 15.30
CA HIS A 618 25.38 25.46 16.49
C HIS A 618 24.95 26.12 17.81
N ASP A 619 24.65 27.42 17.82
CA ASP A 619 24.09 28.14 18.95
C ASP A 619 22.60 28.46 18.76
N GLU A 620 22.01 28.02 17.64
CA GLU A 620 20.63 28.25 17.21
C GLU A 620 20.20 29.72 17.15
N ARG A 621 21.15 30.65 17.09
CA ARG A 621 20.84 32.08 16.96
C ARG A 621 20.45 32.46 15.55
N TYR A 622 20.91 31.71 14.55
CA TYR A 622 20.66 32.02 13.16
C TYR A 622 20.21 30.80 12.37
N ILE A 623 19.32 31.06 11.40
CA ILE A 623 18.94 30.14 10.36
C ILE A 623 19.54 30.63 9.04
N ILE A 624 20.25 29.74 8.34
CA ILE A 624 20.89 30.04 7.06
C ILE A 624 20.20 29.24 5.97
N THR A 625 19.70 29.93 4.96
CA THR A 625 18.96 29.34 3.84
C THR A 625 19.61 29.68 2.51
N ALA A 626 19.64 28.70 1.61
CA ALA A 626 20.05 28.88 0.23
C ALA A 626 18.89 28.60 -0.71
N ASP A 627 18.81 29.38 -1.79
CA ASP A 627 17.81 29.17 -2.82
C ASP A 627 18.42 28.88 -4.21
N ARG A 628 17.53 28.41 -5.10
CA ARG A 628 17.87 28.13 -6.49
C ARG A 628 18.36 29.36 -7.26
N ASP A 629 18.07 30.56 -6.75
CA ASP A 629 18.42 31.83 -7.37
C ASP A 629 19.77 32.41 -6.90
N GLU A 630 20.67 31.55 -6.39
CA GLU A 630 22.06 31.85 -6.02
C GLU A 630 22.24 32.57 -4.67
N HIS A 631 21.14 32.87 -3.97
CA HIS A 631 21.22 33.62 -2.72
C HIS A 631 21.41 32.69 -1.53
N ILE A 632 22.31 33.09 -0.64
CA ILE A 632 22.41 32.56 0.72
C ILE A 632 22.01 33.69 1.67
N ARG A 633 20.99 33.45 2.50
CA ARG A 633 20.45 34.41 3.46
C ARG A 633 20.73 33.95 4.88
N VAL A 634 21.20 34.87 5.72
CA VAL A 634 21.40 34.66 7.16
C VAL A 634 20.33 35.45 7.89
N SER A 635 19.47 34.76 8.64
CA SER A 635 18.39 35.40 9.41
C SER A 635 18.47 34.98 10.87
N TRP A 636 18.02 35.83 11.78
CA TRP A 636 17.90 35.49 13.20
C TRP A 636 16.90 34.35 13.39
N TYR A 637 17.10 33.49 14.40
CA TYR A 637 16.15 32.45 14.76
C TYR A 637 15.77 32.57 16.25
N PRO A 638 14.47 32.51 16.61
CA PRO A 638 13.31 32.26 15.75
C PRO A 638 12.77 33.48 14.99
N GLN A 639 13.27 34.70 15.22
CA GLN A 639 12.82 35.94 14.57
C GLN A 639 13.36 36.12 13.14
N ALA A 640 13.08 35.16 12.25
CA ALA A 640 13.71 35.12 10.93
C ALA A 640 13.21 36.16 9.91
N TYR A 641 12.30 37.05 10.33
CA TYR A 641 12.01 38.28 9.59
C TYR A 641 13.15 39.31 9.72
N GLU A 642 14.03 39.18 10.74
CA GLU A 642 15.25 39.97 10.87
C GLU A 642 16.39 39.29 10.11
N ILE A 643 16.74 39.87 8.96
CA ILE A 643 17.81 39.39 8.11
C ILE A 643 19.10 40.08 8.53
N GLU A 644 20.08 39.30 8.97
CA GLU A 644 21.38 39.81 9.41
C GLU A 644 22.27 40.14 8.20
N SER A 645 22.40 39.19 7.27
CA SER A 645 23.30 39.33 6.12
C SER A 645 22.84 38.51 4.91
N PHE A 646 23.44 38.82 3.76
CA PHE A 646 23.37 38.00 2.56
C PHE A 646 24.79 37.66 2.10
N CYS A 647 25.05 36.38 1.86
CA CYS A 647 26.29 35.91 1.23
C CYS A 647 26.09 35.90 -0.30
N LEU A 648 26.43 37.02 -0.94
CA LEU A 648 26.25 37.22 -2.38
C LEU A 648 27.57 37.00 -3.12
N GLY A 649 27.56 36.16 -4.16
CA GLY A 649 28.76 35.85 -4.94
C GLY A 649 28.70 34.53 -5.72
N ASN A 650 27.68 33.72 -5.51
CA ASN A 650 27.42 32.55 -6.35
C ASN A 650 26.87 32.97 -7.71
N GLU A 651 27.29 32.29 -8.78
CA GLU A 651 26.82 32.52 -10.15
C GLU A 651 25.84 31.44 -10.62
N LYS A 652 25.77 30.33 -9.89
CA LYS A 652 24.82 29.24 -10.06
C LYS A 652 24.16 28.89 -8.73
N PHE A 653 23.14 28.04 -8.81
CA PHE A 653 22.40 27.56 -7.63
C PHE A 653 23.37 27.01 -6.57
N VAL A 654 23.03 27.22 -5.31
CA VAL A 654 23.71 26.61 -4.15
C VAL A 654 22.88 25.40 -3.73
N SER A 655 23.48 24.24 -3.46
CA SER A 655 22.75 23.02 -3.09
C SER A 655 23.27 22.34 -1.82
N ALA A 656 24.40 22.77 -1.29
CA ALA A 656 24.95 22.28 -0.03
C ALA A 656 25.50 23.44 0.81
N LEU A 657 25.21 23.41 2.11
CA LEU A 657 25.71 24.33 3.12
C LEU A 657 26.24 23.55 4.32
N HIS A 658 27.34 23.99 4.90
CA HIS A 658 27.93 23.36 6.09
C HIS A 658 28.66 24.39 6.96
N ILE A 659 28.42 24.34 8.28
CA ILE A 659 29.17 25.13 9.26
C ILE A 659 30.11 24.16 9.99
N PRO A 660 31.43 24.36 9.96
CA PRO A 660 32.35 23.55 10.74
C PRO A 660 32.18 23.81 12.24
N ALA A 661 31.96 22.77 13.03
CA ALA A 661 31.76 22.90 14.49
C ALA A 661 32.94 23.59 15.22
N SER A 662 34.18 23.37 14.75
CA SER A 662 35.37 23.99 15.33
C SER A 662 35.63 25.43 14.85
N VAL A 663 34.95 25.88 13.80
CA VAL A 663 35.11 27.22 13.20
C VAL A 663 33.73 27.79 12.86
N PRO A 664 32.90 28.09 13.88
CA PRO A 664 31.48 28.37 13.70
C PRO A 664 31.20 29.72 13.00
N ASP A 665 32.19 30.59 12.91
CA ASP A 665 32.16 31.87 12.18
C ASP A 665 32.43 31.70 10.66
N ARG A 666 32.54 30.45 10.19
CA ARG A 666 32.72 30.13 8.76
C ARG A 666 31.57 29.28 8.25
N LEU A 667 31.17 29.56 7.01
CA LEU A 667 30.17 28.80 6.26
C LEU A 667 30.82 28.29 4.99
N ILE A 668 30.63 27.01 4.68
CA ILE A 668 31.06 26.41 3.41
C ILE A 668 29.81 26.21 2.55
N SER A 669 29.84 26.72 1.32
CA SER A 669 28.77 26.50 0.34
C SER A 669 29.29 25.81 -0.91
N GLY A 670 28.48 24.92 -1.48
CA GLY A 670 28.72 24.30 -2.77
C GLY A 670 27.43 24.16 -3.59
N GLY A 671 27.57 24.08 -4.90
CA GLY A 671 26.42 24.02 -5.80
C GLY A 671 26.81 23.73 -7.24
N GLY A 672 26.32 24.55 -8.17
CA GLY A 672 26.67 24.44 -9.59
C GLY A 672 27.96 25.16 -9.98
N ASP A 673 28.50 25.99 -9.10
CA ASP A 673 29.72 26.76 -9.34
C ASP A 673 30.97 25.87 -9.33
N PRO A 674 32.02 26.21 -10.10
CA PRO A 674 33.23 25.40 -10.22
C PRO A 674 34.10 25.40 -8.95
N VAL A 675 33.63 26.05 -7.87
CA VAL A 675 34.34 26.25 -6.61
C VAL A 675 33.43 25.92 -5.42
N LEU A 676 34.03 25.48 -4.31
CA LEU A 676 33.42 25.63 -2.99
C LEU A 676 33.81 27.00 -2.44
N ARG A 677 32.87 27.67 -1.77
CA ARG A 677 33.14 28.98 -1.16
C ARG A 677 33.12 28.88 0.36
N VAL A 678 34.12 29.49 0.98
CA VAL A 678 34.18 29.70 2.42
C VAL A 678 33.85 31.15 2.69
N TRP A 679 32.83 31.38 3.50
CA TRP A 679 32.31 32.69 3.84
C TRP A 679 32.61 33.02 5.29
N ASP A 680 32.90 34.30 5.54
CA ASP A 680 32.50 34.94 6.79
C ASP A 680 31.03 35.30 6.60
N TRP A 681 30.16 34.44 7.13
CA TRP A 681 28.73 34.53 6.88
C TRP A 681 28.06 35.65 7.66
N MET A 682 28.67 36.14 8.75
CA MET A 682 28.16 37.32 9.47
C MET A 682 28.36 38.57 8.62
N ASN A 683 29.53 38.72 8.00
CA ASN A 683 29.83 39.88 7.14
C ASN A 683 29.37 39.70 5.68
N GLY A 684 28.94 38.50 5.28
CA GLY A 684 28.53 38.19 3.91
C GLY A 684 29.69 38.19 2.91
N THR A 685 30.94 38.06 3.38
CA THR A 685 32.15 38.17 2.56
C THR A 685 32.80 36.82 2.29
N ILE A 686 33.27 36.63 1.06
CA ILE A 686 34.05 35.44 0.68
C ILE A 686 35.45 35.54 1.30
N VAL A 687 35.82 34.52 2.07
CA VAL A 687 37.15 34.36 2.66
C VAL A 687 38.06 33.58 1.71
N ARG A 688 37.52 32.53 1.08
CA ARG A 688 38.28 31.62 0.21
C ARG A 688 37.37 30.97 -0.83
N GLU A 689 37.92 30.74 -2.02
CA GLU A 689 37.33 29.87 -3.04
C GLU A 689 38.24 28.66 -3.26
N ILE A 690 37.66 27.46 -3.31
CA ILE A 690 38.37 26.19 -3.50
C ILE A 690 37.92 25.62 -4.85
N PRO A 691 38.77 25.64 -5.91
CA PRO A 691 38.45 25.04 -7.19
C PRO A 691 38.21 23.54 -7.08
N VAL A 692 37.06 23.07 -7.58
CA VAL A 692 36.70 21.64 -7.53
C VAL A 692 36.44 21.04 -8.91
N LEU A 693 36.10 21.85 -9.93
CA LEU A 693 35.60 21.34 -11.21
C LEU A 693 36.57 20.37 -11.89
N ASP A 694 37.84 20.71 -11.99
CA ASP A 694 38.85 19.90 -12.70
C ASP A 694 39.03 18.50 -12.10
N VAL A 695 38.75 18.35 -10.80
CA VAL A 695 38.87 17.07 -10.08
C VAL A 695 37.54 16.31 -10.10
N VAL A 696 36.41 17.02 -10.03
CA VAL A 696 35.08 16.41 -9.97
C VAL A 696 34.62 15.96 -11.36
N GLU A 697 34.74 16.81 -12.38
CA GLU A 697 34.19 16.58 -13.72
C GLU A 697 34.58 15.22 -14.36
N PRO A 698 35.85 14.75 -14.28
CA PRO A 698 36.25 13.46 -14.87
C PRO A 698 35.52 12.24 -14.27
N THR A 699 35.06 12.38 -13.03
CA THR A 699 34.38 11.32 -12.26
C THR A 699 32.86 11.39 -12.39
N ILE A 700 32.29 12.46 -12.96
CA ILE A 700 30.85 12.54 -13.24
C ILE A 700 30.53 11.60 -14.40
N LYS A 701 29.87 10.48 -14.09
CA LYS A 701 29.49 9.49 -15.10
C LYS A 701 28.01 9.52 -15.44
N VAL A 702 27.17 10.05 -14.55
CA VAL A 702 25.74 10.24 -14.83
C VAL A 702 25.54 11.60 -15.49
N LYS A 703 25.03 11.60 -16.72
CA LYS A 703 24.79 12.82 -17.52
C LYS A 703 23.35 13.32 -17.36
N SER A 704 23.17 14.63 -17.43
CA SER A 704 21.82 15.23 -17.45
C SER A 704 21.17 15.06 -18.82
N LEU A 705 19.96 14.49 -18.85
CA LEU A 705 19.11 14.44 -20.05
C LEU A 705 18.33 15.77 -20.21
N LYS A 706 18.10 16.22 -21.46
CA LYS A 706 17.31 17.43 -21.73
C LYS A 706 15.82 17.14 -21.49
N ARG A 707 15.19 17.79 -20.49
CA ARG A 707 13.73 17.75 -20.36
C ARG A 707 13.07 18.68 -21.39
N LYS A 708 12.03 18.19 -22.10
CA LYS A 708 11.14 19.05 -22.91
C LYS A 708 10.38 20.01 -21.99
N TRP A 709 10.31 21.28 -22.37
CA TRP A 709 9.62 22.33 -21.63
C TRP A 709 8.13 22.00 -21.44
N GLY A 710 7.66 21.94 -20.19
CA GLY A 710 6.24 21.73 -19.84
C GLY A 710 5.92 20.59 -18.86
N ASP A 711 6.92 19.89 -18.33
CA ASP A 711 6.77 18.86 -17.30
C ASP A 711 7.15 19.42 -15.92
N ASP A 712 6.32 20.32 -15.41
CA ASP A 712 6.40 20.77 -14.03
C ASP A 712 5.74 19.67 -13.18
N GLY A 713 6.58 18.85 -12.54
CA GLY A 713 6.21 17.61 -11.86
C GLY A 713 5.17 17.74 -10.74
N GLU A 714 3.91 17.86 -11.12
CA GLU A 714 2.79 17.27 -10.40
C GLU A 714 2.44 15.94 -11.06
N GLY A 715 2.46 14.86 -10.28
CA GLY A 715 1.98 13.55 -10.72
C GLY A 715 0.54 13.63 -11.19
N SER A 716 0.36 13.85 -12.49
CA SER A 716 -0.88 13.59 -13.20
C SER A 716 -0.51 12.92 -14.52
N ALA A 717 -0.92 11.66 -14.66
CA ALA A 717 -0.83 10.95 -15.93
C ALA A 717 -1.38 11.85 -17.06
N PRO A 718 -0.73 11.91 -18.24
CA PRO A 718 -1.12 12.84 -19.27
C PRO A 718 -2.52 12.47 -19.80
N ARG A 719 -3.54 13.22 -19.38
CA ARG A 719 -4.84 13.23 -20.04
C ARG A 719 -4.66 13.84 -21.42
N LYS A 720 -4.66 13.01 -22.47
CA LYS A 720 -4.84 13.44 -23.86
C LYS A 720 -6.13 14.26 -23.98
N LYS A 721 -6.03 15.59 -23.91
CA LYS A 721 -7.10 16.51 -24.31
C LYS A 721 -7.24 16.45 -25.84
N LYS A 722 -8.24 15.70 -26.32
CA LYS A 722 -8.79 15.86 -27.68
C LYS A 722 -9.29 17.31 -27.83
N ARG A 723 -8.54 18.17 -28.51
CA ARG A 723 -9.08 19.44 -29.03
C ARG A 723 -10.03 19.09 -30.17
N LYS A 724 -11.32 19.36 -29.96
CA LYS A 724 -12.32 19.47 -31.03
C LYS A 724 -11.97 20.69 -31.89
N GLY A 725 -11.52 20.46 -33.12
CA GLY A 725 -11.52 21.44 -34.20
C GLY A 725 -12.45 20.95 -35.31
N LYS A 726 -13.57 21.67 -35.51
CA LYS A 726 -14.42 21.55 -36.71
C LYS A 726 -13.69 22.25 -37.87
N GLY A 727 -13.64 21.63 -39.05
CA GLY A 727 -13.26 22.34 -40.28
C GLY A 727 -12.88 21.47 -41.49
N LYS A 728 -13.91 21.11 -42.28
CA LYS A 728 -13.96 20.80 -43.72
C LYS A 728 -12.66 20.59 -44.54
N GLY A 729 -12.60 19.44 -45.24
CA GLY A 729 -12.70 19.42 -46.71
C GLY A 729 -11.43 19.21 -47.57
N LYS A 730 -11.31 17.96 -48.06
CA LYS A 730 -10.99 17.52 -49.44
C LYS A 730 -9.60 17.69 -50.09
N ASP A 731 -9.20 16.55 -50.69
CA ASP A 731 -8.33 16.29 -51.86
C ASP A 731 -6.85 16.68 -51.69
N VAL A 732 -5.82 15.88 -51.98
CA VAL A 732 -5.54 15.02 -53.15
C VAL A 732 -4.50 13.96 -52.75
N ALA A 733 -4.62 12.75 -53.31
CA ALA A 733 -3.60 11.72 -53.35
C ALA A 733 -2.55 12.05 -54.40
N ASP A 734 -1.26 11.85 -54.11
CA ASP A 734 -0.27 11.30 -55.05
C ASP A 734 1.11 11.14 -54.41
N ALA A 735 1.85 10.16 -54.94
CA ALA A 735 3.26 9.85 -54.72
C ALA A 735 3.66 9.13 -53.43
N ALA A 736 3.30 7.84 -53.38
CA ALA A 736 4.26 6.83 -52.96
C ALA A 736 5.01 6.37 -54.23
N GLU A 737 6.25 6.82 -54.40
CA GLU A 737 7.36 6.16 -55.08
C GLU A 737 8.58 7.10 -55.01
N ASP A 738 9.78 6.52 -54.92
CA ASP A 738 11.11 7.14 -54.87
C ASP A 738 11.61 7.71 -53.52
N ALA A 739 12.15 6.81 -52.69
CA ALA A 739 13.54 6.89 -52.22
C ALA A 739 13.84 5.71 -51.28
N ALA A 740 13.90 4.50 -51.86
CA ALA A 740 14.70 3.42 -51.30
C ALA A 740 16.13 3.59 -51.84
N GLU A 741 16.95 4.40 -51.19
CA GLU A 741 18.41 4.37 -51.31
C GLU A 741 19.03 5.19 -50.16
N GLY A 742 19.34 4.48 -49.07
CA GLY A 742 20.16 4.96 -47.97
C GLY A 742 20.77 3.73 -47.30
N THR A 743 22.10 3.64 -47.24
CA THR A 743 22.80 2.48 -46.69
C THR A 743 22.49 2.30 -45.19
N PRO A 744 22.64 1.08 -44.64
CA PRO A 744 22.46 0.83 -43.20
C PRO A 744 23.32 1.73 -42.30
N GLU A 745 24.41 2.29 -42.82
CA GLU A 745 25.25 3.28 -42.13
C GLU A 745 24.56 4.63 -41.91
N GLN A 746 23.71 5.10 -42.83
CA GLN A 746 23.01 6.39 -42.69
C GLN A 746 21.77 6.29 -41.79
N ALA A 747 21.12 5.12 -41.74
CA ALA A 747 20.09 4.83 -40.74
C ALA A 747 20.71 4.58 -39.34
N ALA A 748 21.95 4.09 -39.28
CA ALA A 748 22.72 3.98 -38.04
C ALA A 748 23.25 5.33 -37.55
N GLU A 749 23.54 6.30 -38.42
CA GLU A 749 23.88 7.67 -38.02
C GLU A 749 22.65 8.48 -37.58
N ALA A 750 21.48 8.30 -38.21
CA ALA A 750 20.24 8.95 -37.76
C ALA A 750 19.66 8.35 -36.46
N SER A 751 20.07 7.14 -36.08
CA SER A 751 19.78 6.50 -34.77
C SER A 751 20.95 6.59 -33.77
N LYS A 752 22.09 7.16 -34.15
CA LYS A 752 23.21 7.50 -33.25
C LYS A 752 23.23 8.97 -32.80
N ALA A 753 22.34 9.80 -33.33
CA ALA A 753 21.99 11.06 -32.68
C ALA A 753 21.01 10.81 -31.51
N GLU A 754 21.26 9.77 -30.71
CA GLU A 754 20.75 9.68 -29.35
C GLU A 754 21.37 10.83 -28.55
N GLU A 755 20.52 11.52 -27.79
CA GLU A 755 20.82 12.72 -27.03
C GLU A 755 22.12 12.61 -26.22
N GLU A 756 23.21 13.25 -26.67
CA GLU A 756 24.40 13.42 -25.83
C GLU A 756 24.02 14.26 -24.60
N GLY A 757 23.80 13.58 -23.47
CA GLY A 757 23.56 14.23 -22.19
C GLY A 757 24.72 15.14 -21.80
N LYS A 758 24.41 16.24 -21.11
CA LYS A 758 25.42 17.22 -20.68
C LYS A 758 25.95 16.88 -19.28
N THR A 759 27.26 16.98 -19.09
CA THR A 759 27.88 16.93 -17.76
C THR A 759 27.53 18.19 -16.98
N VAL A 760 27.04 18.02 -15.75
CA VAL A 760 26.59 19.11 -14.89
C VAL A 760 27.15 18.88 -13.49
N LEU A 761 27.80 19.90 -12.93
CA LEU A 761 28.24 19.89 -11.54
C LEU A 761 27.06 20.22 -10.61
N VAL A 762 26.83 19.36 -9.62
CA VAL A 762 25.90 19.57 -8.51
C VAL A 762 26.55 19.03 -7.24
N VAL A 763 27.09 19.90 -6.38
CA VAL A 763 27.58 19.48 -5.06
C VAL A 763 26.40 19.04 -4.21
N HIS A 764 26.41 17.78 -3.76
CA HIS A 764 25.28 17.18 -3.04
C HIS A 764 25.34 17.46 -1.53
N LYS A 765 26.49 17.17 -0.92
CA LYS A 765 26.67 17.23 0.53
C LYS A 765 28.09 17.65 0.87
N ILE A 766 28.24 18.43 1.95
CA ILE A 766 29.52 18.90 2.49
C ILE A 766 29.50 18.61 3.98
N GLU A 767 30.58 18.02 4.49
CA GLU A 767 30.84 17.89 5.93
C GLU A 767 32.32 18.26 6.21
N THR A 768 32.67 18.37 7.48
CA THR A 768 34.06 18.54 7.91
C THR A 768 34.45 17.48 8.91
N LEU A 769 35.67 16.96 8.77
CA LEU A 769 36.23 15.93 9.63
C LEU A 769 37.64 16.33 10.08
N ARG A 770 38.03 15.91 11.28
CA ARG A 770 39.41 15.99 11.77
C ARG A 770 39.90 14.57 12.05
N ALA A 771 41.04 14.16 11.49
CA ALA A 771 41.59 12.81 11.65
C ALA A 771 42.27 12.62 13.02
N GLY A 772 41.55 12.89 14.11
CA GLY A 772 42.06 12.87 15.48
C GLY A 772 42.50 14.23 16.03
N GLU A 773 42.76 14.26 17.34
CA GLU A 773 43.07 15.47 18.09
C GLU A 773 44.38 16.13 17.59
N GLY A 774 44.30 17.41 17.22
CA GLY A 774 45.45 18.19 16.71
C GLY A 774 45.74 18.09 15.20
N GLN A 775 45.07 17.21 14.44
CA GLN A 775 45.21 17.14 12.98
C GLN A 775 44.48 18.30 12.28
N PRO A 776 44.87 18.71 11.05
CA PRO A 776 44.17 19.78 10.34
C PRO A 776 42.73 19.39 9.98
N LEU A 777 41.83 20.39 9.99
CA LEU A 777 40.45 20.20 9.60
C LEU A 777 40.36 19.97 8.08
N HIS A 778 39.55 19.01 7.65
CA HIS A 778 39.32 18.72 6.24
C HIS A 778 37.86 18.89 5.87
N VAL A 779 37.63 19.41 4.66
CA VAL A 779 36.33 19.44 4.00
C VAL A 779 36.17 18.16 3.21
N VAL A 780 35.08 17.44 3.43
CA VAL A 780 34.69 16.25 2.67
C VAL A 780 33.39 16.54 1.95
N PHE A 781 33.29 16.22 0.66
CA PHE A 781 32.08 16.48 -0.11
C PHE A 781 31.83 15.44 -1.19
N SER A 782 30.57 15.36 -1.63
CA SER A 782 30.11 14.53 -2.74
C SER A 782 29.45 15.38 -3.83
N ALA A 783 29.43 14.86 -5.05
CA ALA A 783 28.74 15.47 -6.19
C ALA A 783 27.80 14.48 -6.86
N VAL A 784 26.60 14.93 -7.24
CA VAL A 784 25.56 14.07 -7.83
C VAL A 784 26.08 13.47 -9.13
N GLY A 785 25.99 12.14 -9.25
CA GLY A 785 26.42 11.41 -10.45
C GLY A 785 27.94 11.21 -10.59
N SER A 786 28.73 11.68 -9.62
CA SER A 786 30.16 11.39 -9.52
C SER A 786 30.40 10.01 -8.89
N THR A 787 31.41 9.29 -9.37
CA THR A 787 31.86 8.02 -8.81
C THR A 787 32.83 8.17 -7.63
N ALA A 788 33.15 9.39 -7.23
CA ALA A 788 34.16 9.67 -6.22
C ALA A 788 33.63 10.46 -5.02
N LEU A 789 34.29 10.25 -3.87
CA LEU A 789 34.20 11.14 -2.72
C LEU A 789 35.43 12.04 -2.69
N PHE A 790 35.25 13.31 -2.32
CA PHE A 790 36.32 14.31 -2.39
C PHE A 790 36.71 14.82 -1.01
N ALA A 791 38.00 15.14 -0.83
CA ALA A 791 38.51 15.73 0.39
C ALA A 791 39.57 16.82 0.10
N CYS A 792 39.61 17.86 0.93
CA CYS A 792 40.67 18.86 0.92
C CYS A 792 40.88 19.50 2.31
N PRO A 793 42.08 19.99 2.63
CA PRO A 793 42.33 20.72 3.89
C PRO A 793 41.55 22.05 3.95
N PHE A 794 41.05 22.41 5.13
CA PHE A 794 40.32 23.66 5.38
C PHE A 794 41.29 24.84 5.64
N ASP A 795 42.32 24.64 6.48
CA ASP A 795 43.12 25.71 7.10
C ASP A 795 44.44 26.10 6.38
N GLU A 796 44.88 25.40 5.33
CA GLU A 796 46.22 25.66 4.74
C GLU A 796 46.23 26.72 3.62
N GLU A 797 47.24 27.61 3.65
CA GLU A 797 47.66 28.52 2.55
C GLU A 797 48.28 27.77 1.33
N ALA A 798 48.38 26.43 1.39
CA ALA A 798 49.16 25.64 0.47
C ALA A 798 48.37 25.03 -0.69
N SER A 799 49.10 24.81 -1.77
CA SER A 799 48.81 24.16 -3.06
C SER A 799 48.33 22.70 -3.02
N ALA A 800 47.74 22.23 -1.92
CA ALA A 800 47.17 20.89 -1.82
C ALA A 800 45.81 20.87 -2.52
N GLY A 801 45.79 20.36 -3.76
CA GLY A 801 44.57 20.25 -4.56
C GLY A 801 43.54 19.30 -3.93
N VAL A 802 42.30 19.44 -4.38
CA VAL A 802 41.20 18.53 -4.03
C VAL A 802 41.58 17.10 -4.41
N GLN A 803 41.43 16.18 -3.47
CA GLN A 803 41.67 14.77 -3.70
C GLN A 803 40.36 14.04 -3.96
N ALA A 804 40.41 12.99 -4.76
CA ALA A 804 39.28 12.13 -5.06
C ALA A 804 39.60 10.68 -4.72
N PHE A 805 38.68 10.01 -4.04
CA PHE A 805 38.67 8.55 -3.93
C PHE A 805 37.58 8.02 -4.85
N ASP A 806 37.96 7.44 -5.99
CA ASP A 806 37.04 6.93 -7.00
C ASP A 806 36.64 5.48 -6.69
N PHE A 807 35.34 5.26 -6.54
CA PHE A 807 34.76 3.94 -6.31
C PHE A 807 34.43 3.19 -7.61
N GLY A 808 34.50 3.87 -8.76
CA GLY A 808 34.09 3.36 -10.07
C GLY A 808 32.58 3.28 -10.28
N VAL A 809 31.78 3.50 -9.23
CA VAL A 809 30.31 3.54 -9.24
C VAL A 809 29.80 4.80 -8.54
N PRO A 810 28.65 5.38 -8.93
CA PRO A 810 28.19 6.65 -8.41
C PRO A 810 28.00 6.65 -6.88
N VAL A 811 28.46 7.72 -6.24
CA VAL A 811 28.22 7.99 -4.82
C VAL A 811 26.82 8.57 -4.66
N LEU A 812 26.02 7.94 -3.80
CA LEU A 812 24.65 8.39 -3.49
C LEU A 812 24.66 9.36 -2.30
N ASP A 813 25.33 8.98 -1.20
CA ASP A 813 25.47 9.81 0.01
C ASP A 813 26.65 9.31 0.87
N PHE A 814 27.05 10.10 1.87
CA PHE A 814 28.03 9.71 2.88
C PHE A 814 27.68 10.23 4.28
N ALA A 815 28.21 9.59 5.32
CA ALA A 815 28.08 10.05 6.70
C ALA A 815 29.41 9.89 7.44
N THR A 816 29.82 10.93 8.17
CA THR A 816 30.94 10.85 9.11
C THR A 816 30.50 10.21 10.43
N LEU A 817 31.37 9.38 11.01
CA LEU A 817 31.16 8.72 12.29
C LEU A 817 32.04 9.36 13.38
N PRO A 818 31.67 9.23 14.67
CA PRO A 818 32.46 9.75 15.79
C PRO A 818 33.87 9.18 15.92
N ASP A 819 34.17 8.07 15.25
CA ASP A 819 35.48 7.41 15.22
C ASP A 819 36.29 7.75 13.96
N ASP A 820 35.99 8.89 13.34
CA ASP A 820 36.62 9.43 12.14
C ASP A 820 36.49 8.57 10.87
N ARG A 821 35.64 7.55 10.90
CA ARG A 821 35.27 6.79 9.70
C ARG A 821 34.20 7.52 8.90
N ILE A 822 34.21 7.27 7.59
CA ILE A 822 33.22 7.80 6.65
C ILE A 822 32.53 6.60 6.02
N LEU A 823 31.22 6.47 6.23
CA LEU A 823 30.40 5.50 5.52
C LEU A 823 29.92 6.12 4.21
N VAL A 824 30.07 5.40 3.10
CA VAL A 824 29.71 5.86 1.76
C VAL A 824 28.72 4.88 1.13
N SER A 825 27.58 5.38 0.67
CA SER A 825 26.57 4.63 -0.06
C SER A 825 26.75 4.79 -1.57
N LEU A 826 26.66 3.67 -2.31
CA LEU A 826 27.04 3.58 -3.71
C LEU A 826 25.93 2.94 -4.56
N ASP A 827 25.75 3.43 -5.79
CA ASP A 827 24.83 2.85 -6.78
C ASP A 827 25.51 1.72 -7.58
N PHE A 828 25.60 0.53 -6.98
CA PHE A 828 26.16 -0.66 -7.64
C PHE A 828 25.29 -1.22 -8.78
N GLN A 829 24.10 -0.68 -9.00
CA GLN A 829 23.22 -1.09 -10.10
C GLN A 829 23.43 -0.23 -11.35
N TRP A 830 24.21 0.85 -11.23
CA TRP A 830 24.61 1.69 -12.33
C TRP A 830 25.69 1.00 -13.19
N GLY A 831 25.43 0.84 -14.49
CA GLY A 831 26.34 0.21 -15.46
C GLY A 831 25.94 -1.19 -15.93
N ASP A 832 26.81 -1.83 -16.72
CA ASP A 832 26.59 -3.16 -17.32
C ASP A 832 26.64 -4.30 -16.28
N GLU A 833 26.06 -5.46 -16.61
CA GLU A 833 25.99 -6.62 -15.70
C GLU A 833 27.31 -7.06 -15.08
N ALA A 834 28.43 -6.84 -15.77
CA ALA A 834 29.78 -7.18 -15.29
C ALA A 834 30.26 -6.29 -14.12
N SER A 835 29.64 -5.14 -13.89
CA SER A 835 29.97 -4.19 -12.81
C SER A 835 29.22 -4.44 -11.49
N ARG A 836 28.33 -5.45 -11.45
CA ARG A 836 27.41 -5.74 -10.32
C ARG A 836 28.02 -6.55 -9.17
N THR A 837 29.33 -6.77 -9.14
CA THR A 837 30.02 -7.51 -8.08
C THR A 837 30.70 -6.54 -7.10
N GLY A 838 30.02 -6.21 -6.00
CA GLY A 838 30.59 -5.36 -4.94
C GLY A 838 29.62 -5.03 -3.80
N SER A 839 30.07 -4.20 -2.85
CA SER A 839 29.36 -3.86 -1.62
C SER A 839 28.77 -2.45 -1.68
N SER A 840 27.44 -2.33 -1.65
CA SER A 840 26.66 -1.07 -1.69
C SER A 840 27.02 -0.01 -0.65
N VAL A 841 27.67 -0.39 0.44
CA VAL A 841 28.21 0.53 1.45
C VAL A 841 29.68 0.21 1.69
N LYS A 842 30.53 1.24 1.62
CA LYS A 842 31.97 1.14 1.92
C LYS A 842 32.35 2.06 3.08
N SER A 843 33.49 1.78 3.72
CA SER A 843 34.04 2.58 4.81
C SER A 843 35.37 3.19 4.37
N LEU A 844 35.50 4.51 4.50
CA LEU A 844 36.76 5.23 4.32
C LEU A 844 37.25 5.79 5.65
N GLN A 845 38.52 6.15 5.70
CA GLN A 845 39.12 6.97 6.74
C GLN A 845 40.09 7.96 6.09
N LEU A 846 40.30 9.10 6.75
CA LEU A 846 41.31 10.07 6.35
C LEU A 846 42.64 9.72 7.03
N VAL A 847 43.64 9.31 6.24
CA VAL A 847 44.99 8.96 6.71
C VAL A 847 45.98 9.86 6.00
N ASP A 848 46.78 10.63 6.74
CA ASP A 848 47.75 11.61 6.20
C ASP A 848 47.14 12.56 5.15
N GLY A 849 45.90 13.02 5.39
CA GLY A 849 45.17 13.90 4.49
C GLY A 849 44.66 13.23 3.21
N LYS A 850 44.67 11.89 3.14
CA LYS A 850 44.17 11.11 2.01
C LYS A 850 43.03 10.18 2.42
N LEU A 851 42.00 10.13 1.59
CA LEU A 851 40.91 9.16 1.73
C LEU A 851 41.43 7.76 1.42
N THR A 852 41.28 6.84 2.37
CA THR A 852 41.73 5.44 2.25
C THR A 852 40.60 4.50 2.65
N GLU A 853 40.38 3.44 1.87
CA GLU A 853 39.37 2.42 2.20
C GLU A 853 39.84 1.55 3.37
N VAL A 854 38.95 1.36 4.35
CA VAL A 854 39.20 0.53 5.52
C VAL A 854 38.80 -0.91 5.19
N ALA A 855 39.76 -1.83 5.16
CA ALA A 855 39.54 -3.23 4.77
C ALA A 855 38.74 -4.04 5.81
N GLU A 856 38.78 -3.65 7.09
CA GLU A 856 38.07 -4.33 8.17
C GLU A 856 36.59 -3.91 8.19
N GLN A 857 35.69 -4.84 7.81
CA GLN A 857 34.26 -4.58 7.81
C GLN A 857 33.72 -4.62 9.25
N SER A 858 33.20 -3.49 9.72
CA SER A 858 32.46 -3.46 10.98
C SER A 858 31.14 -4.24 10.84
N PRO A 859 30.59 -4.77 11.95
CA PRO A 859 29.27 -5.42 11.93
C PRO A 859 28.19 -4.56 11.25
N LEU A 860 28.24 -3.23 11.45
CA LEU A 860 27.33 -2.29 10.81
C LEU A 860 27.46 -2.33 9.27
N VAL A 861 28.68 -2.24 8.74
CA VAL A 861 28.92 -2.28 7.28
C VAL A 861 28.52 -3.64 6.71
N THR A 862 28.81 -4.73 7.41
CA THR A 862 28.38 -6.07 6.99
C THR A 862 26.86 -6.18 6.95
N THR A 863 26.16 -5.72 7.98
CA THR A 863 24.68 -5.75 8.04
C THR A 863 24.06 -4.89 6.94
N LEU A 864 24.58 -3.68 6.68
CA LEU A 864 24.12 -2.80 5.61
C LEU A 864 24.26 -3.44 4.22
N ASN A 865 25.32 -4.22 4.01
CA ASN A 865 25.59 -4.90 2.74
C ASN A 865 24.97 -6.30 2.62
N THR A 866 24.28 -6.81 3.65
CA THR A 866 23.70 -8.16 3.63
C THR A 866 22.23 -8.13 4.00
N THR A 867 21.91 -7.87 5.27
CA THR A 867 20.55 -7.96 5.82
C THR A 867 19.66 -6.79 5.40
N CYS A 868 20.22 -5.59 5.22
CA CYS A 868 19.46 -4.39 4.89
C CYS A 868 19.14 -4.24 3.39
N LEU A 869 19.67 -5.10 2.52
CA LEU A 869 19.42 -5.03 1.09
C LEU A 869 18.02 -5.58 0.75
N LYS A 870 17.19 -4.74 0.13
CA LYS A 870 15.85 -5.11 -0.36
C LYS A 870 15.81 -5.03 -1.89
N PRO A 871 15.28 -6.03 -2.59
CA PRO A 871 15.13 -5.97 -4.04
C PRO A 871 14.08 -4.91 -4.42
N ALA A 872 14.46 -3.97 -5.29
CA ALA A 872 13.58 -2.95 -5.85
C ALA A 872 13.05 -3.37 -7.23
N THR A 873 11.77 -3.12 -7.52
CA THR A 873 11.21 -3.23 -8.87
C THR A 873 11.73 -2.08 -9.75
N ASN A 874 11.63 -2.22 -11.07
CA ASN A 874 12.01 -1.13 -11.99
C ASN A 874 11.20 0.15 -11.72
N ASP A 875 9.89 0.02 -11.50
CA ASP A 875 9.03 1.16 -11.15
C ASP A 875 9.45 1.85 -9.84
N ALA A 876 9.91 1.08 -8.84
CA ALA A 876 10.40 1.65 -7.58
C ALA A 876 11.73 2.39 -7.77
N ARG A 877 12.60 1.92 -8.67
CA ARG A 877 13.85 2.61 -9.04
C ARG A 877 13.58 3.91 -9.78
N ASP A 878 12.65 3.89 -10.72
CA ASP A 878 12.25 5.10 -11.45
C ASP A 878 11.63 6.13 -10.51
N ALA A 879 10.86 5.69 -9.52
CA ALA A 879 10.28 6.55 -8.49
C ALA A 879 11.33 7.17 -7.56
N LEU A 880 12.46 6.50 -7.29
CA LEU A 880 13.53 7.00 -6.42
C LEU A 880 14.24 8.22 -6.99
N ASP A 881 14.25 8.44 -8.31
CA ASP A 881 14.84 9.62 -8.97
C ASP A 881 16.21 10.02 -8.36
N LEU A 882 17.11 9.04 -8.22
CA LEU A 882 18.40 9.19 -7.50
C LEU A 882 19.27 10.35 -8.03
N TYR A 883 19.08 10.73 -9.29
CA TYR A 883 19.84 11.78 -9.97
C TYR A 883 18.99 13.01 -10.33
N GLY A 884 17.79 13.16 -9.76
CA GLY A 884 16.84 14.23 -10.09
C GLY A 884 17.38 15.65 -9.90
N ALA A 885 18.39 15.83 -9.05
CA ALA A 885 19.09 17.10 -8.87
C ALA A 885 19.80 17.59 -10.14
N LEU A 886 20.32 16.67 -10.98
CA LEU A 886 20.96 17.01 -12.26
C LEU A 886 20.00 17.71 -13.23
N ALA A 887 18.71 17.35 -13.19
CA ALA A 887 17.67 17.94 -14.04
C ALA A 887 16.99 19.16 -13.42
N SER A 888 16.83 19.19 -12.09
CA SER A 888 16.01 20.18 -11.39
C SER A 888 16.77 21.42 -10.91
N MET A 889 18.06 21.28 -10.60
CA MET A 889 18.85 22.38 -10.05
C MET A 889 19.38 23.36 -11.12
N PRO A 890 19.88 22.91 -12.28
CA PRO A 890 20.32 23.84 -13.32
C PRO A 890 19.18 24.76 -13.80
N LYS A 891 19.46 26.05 -13.93
CA LYS A 891 18.62 26.96 -14.71
C LYS A 891 18.95 26.71 -16.17
N PHE A 892 18.05 26.12 -16.96
CA PHE A 892 18.26 25.99 -18.40
C PHE A 892 18.43 27.39 -19.03
N ASN A 893 19.68 27.77 -19.26
CA ASN A 893 20.17 28.70 -20.29
C ASN A 893 21.70 28.72 -20.19
N ILE A 894 22.34 27.78 -20.87
CA ILE A 894 23.72 27.98 -21.30
C ILE A 894 23.58 28.35 -22.78
N PRO A 895 23.86 29.59 -23.19
CA PRO A 895 24.05 29.91 -24.61
C PRO A 895 25.15 28.96 -25.09
N ALA A 896 24.91 28.27 -26.20
CA ALA A 896 25.96 27.48 -26.83
C ALA A 896 27.18 28.39 -27.06
N GLN A 897 28.38 27.91 -26.73
CA GLN A 897 29.60 28.50 -27.23
C GLN A 897 29.47 28.55 -28.76
N GLU A 898 29.39 29.75 -29.31
CA GLU A 898 29.62 29.96 -30.73
C GLU A 898 31.10 29.69 -30.98
N ASP A 899 31.39 28.60 -31.67
CA ASP A 899 32.68 28.35 -32.28
C ASP A 899 33.05 29.54 -33.18
N GLU A 900 34.30 29.98 -33.06
CA GLU A 900 34.89 30.98 -33.95
C GLU A 900 34.83 30.48 -35.40
N GLY A 901 33.95 31.08 -36.21
CA GLY A 901 33.75 30.65 -37.60
C GLY A 901 32.97 31.65 -38.45
N ASP A 902 33.70 32.65 -38.94
CA ASP A 902 33.47 33.48 -40.13
C ASP A 902 32.21 34.35 -40.25
N ALA A 903 32.44 35.59 -40.69
CA ALA A 903 31.51 36.71 -40.63
C ALA A 903 30.49 36.73 -41.78
N THR A 904 29.19 36.81 -41.46
CA THR A 904 28.20 37.56 -42.25
C THR A 904 27.09 38.12 -41.35
N PRO A 905 26.69 39.40 -41.48
CA PRO A 905 25.63 40.00 -40.64
C PRO A 905 24.24 39.73 -41.24
N VAL A 906 23.32 39.22 -40.41
CA VAL A 906 21.89 39.03 -40.74
C VAL A 906 21.05 39.68 -39.61
N PRO A 907 19.92 40.35 -39.92
CA PRO A 907 19.47 41.56 -39.20
C PRO A 907 18.59 41.33 -37.96
N ASP A 908 18.57 42.35 -37.11
CA ASP A 908 17.89 42.50 -35.81
C ASP A 908 16.47 41.87 -35.70
N GLU A 909 16.31 40.88 -34.82
CA GLU A 909 15.02 40.54 -34.22
C GLU A 909 14.71 41.44 -33.01
N PRO A 910 13.47 41.94 -32.85
CA PRO A 910 13.14 42.85 -31.76
C PRO A 910 13.01 42.10 -30.42
N MET A 911 13.78 42.56 -29.43
CA MET A 911 13.73 42.06 -28.04
C MET A 911 12.33 42.07 -27.44
N THR A 912 12.00 41.02 -26.70
CA THR A 912 10.70 40.88 -26.00
C THR A 912 10.56 41.86 -24.83
N LYS A 913 9.32 42.29 -24.52
CA LYS A 913 9.02 43.18 -23.38
C LYS A 913 9.59 42.70 -22.04
N ARG A 914 9.77 41.39 -21.88
CA ARG A 914 10.34 40.73 -20.69
C ARG A 914 11.87 40.90 -20.58
N GLN A 915 12.58 40.91 -21.70
CA GLN A 915 14.02 41.21 -21.77
C GLN A 915 14.30 42.70 -21.48
N MET A 916 13.44 43.60 -21.99
CA MET A 916 13.51 45.03 -21.66
C MET A 916 13.27 45.34 -20.17
N GLY A 917 12.39 44.59 -19.50
CA GLY A 917 12.16 44.72 -18.06
C GLY A 917 13.37 44.31 -17.21
N ARG A 918 14.08 43.25 -17.61
CA ARG A 918 15.30 42.77 -16.93
C ARG A 918 16.48 43.72 -17.09
N MET A 919 16.64 44.32 -18.27
CA MET A 919 17.68 45.35 -18.46
C MET A 919 17.39 46.60 -17.65
N LYS A 920 16.14 47.05 -17.56
CA LYS A 920 15.77 48.23 -16.75
C LYS A 920 16.04 48.03 -15.25
N ASN A 921 15.83 46.83 -14.71
CA ASN A 921 16.19 46.53 -13.33
C ASN A 921 17.71 46.40 -13.13
N LYS A 922 18.42 45.78 -14.08
CA LYS A 922 19.89 45.64 -14.01
C LYS A 922 20.60 46.99 -14.13
N SER A 923 20.13 47.88 -15.01
CA SER A 923 20.67 49.23 -15.14
C SER A 923 20.30 50.15 -13.96
N ALA A 924 19.12 50.00 -13.36
CA ALA A 924 18.74 50.73 -12.15
C ALA A 924 19.57 50.32 -10.92
N VAL A 925 19.90 49.03 -10.78
CA VAL A 925 20.75 48.52 -9.70
C VAL A 925 22.20 48.93 -9.88
N LEU A 926 22.74 48.89 -11.11
CA LEU A 926 24.09 49.36 -11.42
C LEU A 926 24.23 50.89 -11.27
N ALA A 927 23.19 51.66 -11.63
CA ALA A 927 23.16 53.11 -11.42
C ALA A 927 23.12 53.49 -9.92
N LYS A 928 22.40 52.71 -9.09
CA LYS A 928 22.44 52.86 -7.62
C LYS A 928 23.80 52.51 -7.03
N LYS A 929 24.51 51.53 -7.60
CA LYS A 929 25.86 51.13 -7.15
C LYS A 929 26.93 52.18 -7.51
N ALA A 930 26.78 52.87 -8.63
CA ALA A 930 27.65 53.99 -9.03
C ALA A 930 27.39 55.29 -8.22
N ALA A 931 26.16 55.50 -7.74
CA ALA A 931 25.82 56.65 -6.89
C ALA A 931 26.29 56.49 -5.43
N ALA A 932 26.48 55.25 -4.95
CA ALA A 932 26.91 54.95 -3.58
C ALA A 932 28.45 54.98 -3.38
N SER A 933 29.24 55.00 -4.45
CA SER A 933 30.71 54.99 -4.39
C SER A 933 31.37 56.36 -4.63
N GLY A 934 30.59 57.44 -4.74
CA GLY A 934 31.10 58.78 -5.02
C GLY A 934 30.77 59.77 -3.90
N GLY A 935 31.50 59.72 -2.78
CA GLY A 935 31.26 60.70 -1.72
C GLY A 935 32.08 60.55 -0.45
N VAL A 936 33.42 60.46 -0.52
CA VAL A 936 34.27 60.89 0.60
C VAL A 936 35.59 61.47 0.08
N ALA A 937 35.74 62.79 0.19
CA ALA A 937 37.05 63.43 0.24
C ALA A 937 36.97 64.70 1.10
N GLY A 938 37.69 64.68 2.22
CA GLY A 938 38.27 65.88 2.84
C GLY A 938 37.74 66.28 4.22
N GLY A 939 38.61 66.15 5.23
CA GLY A 939 38.84 67.28 6.16
C GLY A 939 38.46 67.08 7.62
N ALA A 940 39.40 66.48 8.34
CA ALA A 940 39.81 66.61 9.75
C ALA A 940 39.27 67.76 10.65
N GLU A 941 39.33 67.43 11.95
CA GLU A 941 39.64 68.27 13.14
C GLU A 941 38.54 68.60 14.20
N THR A 942 38.67 67.87 15.32
CA THR A 942 38.77 68.34 16.74
C THR A 942 37.57 68.87 17.56
N VAL A 943 37.40 68.18 18.71
CA VAL A 943 37.25 68.67 20.10
C VAL A 943 35.86 69.03 20.68
N GLY A 944 35.56 68.35 21.80
CA GLY A 944 34.74 68.82 22.94
C GLY A 944 33.26 68.53 22.81
N GLY A 945 32.52 67.98 23.76
CA GLY A 945 32.70 67.87 25.21
C GLY A 945 31.35 68.17 25.88
N ALA A 946 31.01 67.41 26.93
CA ALA A 946 29.89 67.61 27.88
C ALA A 946 28.46 67.41 27.35
N ALA A 947 27.44 67.16 28.14
CA ALA A 947 27.21 66.40 29.37
C ALA A 947 25.70 66.60 29.67
N ARG A 948 25.01 65.49 29.94
CA ARG A 948 23.91 65.31 30.92
C ARG A 948 22.65 66.19 30.92
N THR A 949 21.58 65.50 31.36
CA THR A 949 20.36 65.96 32.08
C THR A 949 19.34 66.75 31.27
N ASP A 950 18.04 66.69 31.55
CA ASP A 950 17.10 65.76 32.21
C ASP A 950 15.72 66.46 32.01
N GLU A 951 14.63 65.72 32.19
CA GLU A 951 13.27 66.21 32.45
C GLU A 951 12.49 67.00 31.37
N GLY A 952 11.45 66.32 30.85
CA GLY A 952 10.03 66.66 31.06
C GLY A 952 9.51 68.06 30.71
N VAL A 953 8.44 68.12 29.91
CA VAL A 953 7.09 68.63 30.29
C VAL A 953 6.18 68.68 29.06
N GLU A 954 4.96 68.20 29.31
CA GLU A 954 3.62 68.44 28.74
C GLU A 954 3.40 69.47 27.61
N GLY A 955 2.36 69.21 26.80
CA GLY A 955 1.52 70.27 26.23
C GLY A 955 1.11 70.12 24.77
N GLU A 956 -0.05 69.49 24.58
CA GLU A 956 -1.19 69.89 23.72
C GLU A 956 -1.02 70.34 22.25
N GLU A 957 -1.90 69.72 21.44
CA GLU A 957 -2.67 70.26 20.31
C GLU A 957 -1.96 70.72 19.03
N GLU A 958 -2.22 69.98 17.93
CA GLU A 958 -2.74 70.60 16.71
C GLU A 958 -3.51 69.57 15.85
N GLU A 959 -4.82 69.83 15.69
CA GLU A 959 -5.67 69.31 14.63
C GLU A 959 -5.13 69.68 13.24
N ARG A 960 -5.32 68.80 12.24
CA ARG A 960 -6.01 69.16 10.99
C ARG A 960 -6.28 67.97 10.04
N ASP A 961 -7.57 67.87 9.73
CA ASP A 961 -8.21 67.59 8.43
C ASP A 961 -7.88 66.28 7.69
N SER A 962 -8.78 65.29 7.73
CA SER A 962 -10.09 65.20 7.06
C SER A 962 -10.03 64.81 5.58
N LYS A 963 -10.55 63.61 5.29
CA LYS A 963 -11.42 63.33 4.13
C LYS A 963 -12.29 62.09 4.41
N ARG A 964 -13.54 62.36 4.85
CA ARG A 964 -14.74 61.54 4.64
C ARG A 964 -14.97 61.35 3.11
N ALA A 965 -15.77 60.43 2.57
CA ALA A 965 -16.99 59.74 2.99
C ALA A 965 -17.12 58.45 2.12
N ARG A 966 -17.87 57.41 2.48
CA ARG A 966 -19.34 57.40 2.62
C ARG A 966 -19.83 56.28 3.53
N SER A 967 -20.88 56.66 4.26
CA SER A 967 -21.79 55.93 5.13
C SER A 967 -22.80 55.07 4.37
N ASP A 968 -23.32 54.04 5.05
CA ASP A 968 -24.72 53.89 5.50
C ASP A 968 -24.69 52.76 6.57
N GLU A 969 -24.82 53.02 7.88
CA GLU A 969 -26.08 53.14 8.67
C GLU A 969 -27.12 52.08 8.28
N GLY A 970 -27.74 51.26 9.13
CA GLY A 970 -27.88 51.07 10.58
C GLY A 970 -29.01 50.03 10.73
N GLU A 971 -28.99 49.11 11.69
CA GLU A 971 -29.86 49.17 12.87
C GLU A 971 -29.53 48.02 13.87
N PRO A 972 -29.77 48.20 15.19
CA PRO A 972 -29.36 47.28 16.24
C PRO A 972 -30.51 46.48 16.90
N ALA A 973 -30.09 45.39 17.56
CA ALA A 973 -30.61 44.74 18.77
C ALA A 973 -32.11 44.79 19.15
N GLY A 974 -32.66 43.60 19.42
CA GLY A 974 -33.86 43.41 20.25
C GLY A 974 -33.79 42.09 21.03
N GLU A 975 -33.68 42.19 22.35
CA GLU A 975 -33.88 41.12 23.33
C GLU A 975 -35.36 40.72 23.45
N SER A 976 -35.65 39.42 23.65
CA SER A 976 -36.72 38.88 24.52
C SER A 976 -36.63 37.34 24.49
N MET A 977 -36.19 36.68 25.56
CA MET A 977 -37.02 36.06 26.63
C MET A 977 -37.93 34.90 26.19
N GLU A 978 -37.85 33.80 26.97
CA GLU A 978 -38.77 32.65 27.11
C GLU A 978 -38.75 31.55 26.03
N THR A 979 -37.96 30.48 26.21
CA THR A 979 -38.29 29.20 26.90
C THR A 979 -37.19 28.16 26.67
#